data_AF-A0A9D2TFS3-F1
#
_entry.id   AF-A0A9D2TFS3-F1
#
_cell.length_a   1.000
_cell.length_b   1.000
_cell.length_c   1.000
_cell.angle_alpha   90.00
_cell.angle_beta   90.00
_cell.angle_gamma   90.00
#
_symmetry.space_group_name_H-M   'P 1'
#
loop_
_entity.id
_entity.type
_entity.pdbx_description
1 polymer ?
#
loop_
_entity_poly.entity_id
_entity_poly.type
_entity_poly.pdbx_seq_one_letter_code
_entity_poly.pdbx_strand_id
1 'polypeptide(L)'
;MHAHPVAGALRSAAVGLGAAALALSGAFLPQDALAAEPGQEITLMGFNDFHGALGGASALACQVETVRGQSETSFLFSAGDNVGGSAFESAVQDDEPTIDVLNALGVDATAIGNHEYDQGKADLFERIEPRTEFPDLAANVYDEATGERVHDAYTIVERDGVEVAVIGAVTTKTVGKVSPAAIDGLTFGNPVEAVNDVIGELEADGVEYDVAVALYHEGASGSGEVGSAPTNSDPIFDQIVSGTDAEVDAIFNGDSHRTYAFTAPVPGQDGEERPILQTGSSAANLGTVTLQRDEDGDWDVSADPALRSTGEDCTTSTEVTEEVTEIAQSAIDEAAVVGAEPVGSIDGDITTSWDDTKASYIDGVRTPDSPVTEQATTKGDNRARHSAAGNMLADSMRWYLEDAGLAGEHEVIGFMNPGGIRAELWDAESPAGEGDGVVTYAEANSMVPFGNTLNSGEVTGAQLTQMLEEQWQRGEDGGDVDEGDEAFLAFSVSENVEYVYDSSRGTDDRVLEVRVDGEPIDPEGTYTIVTASFLFEGGDNMWALAEAQDVRDSGVLDRDAFIAYLQAHEDLAPDYSQRQADLQLAGDEDAPTLRLAGLESQSLGAPEITSVTVDVGEHGTFEAPYGPDEETGAPLAEVALAEGLCATEEAPVPLTITTVPATGTEITAELPVTEDCGEGGEPGEAQEVSIAEIQGTGAESPLVGEAVTTEGVVTAVYATGGLNGYVIQTGGTGGALDVDTHTGSTAVFVYSPSTASQVEIGDSVRVTGEVSEYHGSTQITVGAEGLEPLDEALEPVEPATLDGGFPTEEEQRESIEHMLYLPGEEEFTVTDVYATNQYGEVALAIGDEPLQQAGDIMRPGEEATAYYESREELKVLLDDGRTTNFQSTPTEPMSWLTTEEPVRVGAAPVFTEPVVVAYSFDAWRLNTTTPWESAETDGVDFENTRQDTPDEVGGDVQVSTFNVLNYFTTLGEDTPGCEPYTDLDGNGTTVRGGCDLRGAWGADDLERQQSKIVDAISGTGAEVVGLTEIENSARLGEEADEATATLVAA
;
A
#
# COMPACT_ATOMS: atom_id res chain seq x y z
N MET A 1 -29.35 47.38 -4.80
CA MET A 1 -30.24 48.46 -5.30
C MET A 1 -31.10 47.89 -6.41
N HIS A 2 -32.43 48.09 -6.29
CA HIS A 2 -33.54 48.02 -7.25
C HIS A 2 -33.34 47.37 -8.65
N ALA A 3 -34.27 46.65 -9.27
CA ALA A 3 -35.57 46.06 -8.96
C ALA A 3 -36.10 45.47 -10.30
N HIS A 4 -36.76 44.32 -10.24
CA HIS A 4 -37.80 43.73 -11.14
C HIS A 4 -38.44 44.62 -12.24
N PRO A 5 -39.03 44.06 -13.35
CA PRO A 5 -40.02 42.97 -13.24
C PRO A 5 -40.28 41.99 -14.40
N VAL A 6 -40.95 40.92 -13.97
CA VAL A 6 -41.85 39.98 -14.66
C VAL A 6 -42.99 40.68 -15.41
N ALA A 7 -43.42 40.11 -16.55
CA ALA A 7 -44.77 40.27 -17.07
C ALA A 7 -45.20 39.02 -17.85
N GLY A 8 -46.29 38.39 -17.42
CA GLY A 8 -46.92 37.27 -18.10
C GLY A 8 -48.13 37.64 -18.97
N ALA A 9 -48.69 36.56 -19.54
CA ALA A 9 -50.11 36.30 -19.83
C ALA A 9 -50.67 36.52 -21.26
N LEU A 10 -51.42 35.48 -21.66
CA LEU A 10 -52.74 35.45 -22.34
C LEU A 10 -52.85 34.94 -23.79
N ARG A 11 -53.38 33.71 -23.85
CA ARG A 11 -54.31 33.10 -24.83
C ARG A 11 -55.04 34.06 -25.78
N SER A 12 -55.15 33.64 -27.05
CA SER A 12 -56.38 33.83 -27.84
C SER A 12 -56.49 32.82 -28.98
N ALA A 13 -57.70 32.30 -29.13
CA ALA A 13 -58.13 31.23 -30.03
C ALA A 13 -58.20 31.67 -31.50
N ALA A 14 -57.99 30.72 -32.41
CA ALA A 14 -58.50 30.80 -33.78
C ALA A 14 -59.15 29.47 -34.18
N VAL A 15 -60.46 29.57 -34.40
CA VAL A 15 -61.36 28.54 -34.93
C VAL A 15 -61.07 28.34 -36.43
N GLY A 16 -60.95 27.09 -36.88
CA GLY A 16 -60.89 26.71 -38.29
C GLY A 16 -61.59 25.38 -38.55
N LEU A 17 -62.74 25.44 -39.22
CA LEU A 17 -63.61 24.33 -39.57
C LEU A 17 -62.97 23.30 -40.52
N GLY A 18 -63.06 22.02 -40.16
CA GLY A 18 -63.90 21.05 -40.86
C GLY A 18 -63.37 20.36 -42.12
N ALA A 19 -63.23 19.03 -42.05
CA ALA A 19 -63.80 18.11 -43.04
C ALA A 19 -63.90 16.70 -42.42
N ALA A 20 -65.13 16.19 -42.36
CA ALA A 20 -65.45 14.85 -41.88
C ALA A 20 -65.09 13.79 -42.93
N ALA A 21 -64.44 12.71 -42.50
CA ALA A 21 -64.46 11.42 -43.18
C ALA A 21 -64.87 10.35 -42.16
N LEU A 22 -65.95 9.65 -42.48
CA LEU A 22 -66.47 8.50 -41.73
C LEU A 22 -65.37 7.42 -41.61
N ALA A 23 -65.04 7.04 -40.38
CA ALA A 23 -64.36 5.79 -40.08
C ALA A 23 -65.23 4.98 -39.10
N LEU A 24 -65.31 3.68 -39.38
CA LEU A 24 -66.10 2.71 -38.65
C LEU A 24 -65.76 2.74 -37.15
N SER A 25 -66.79 2.78 -36.32
CA SER A 25 -66.73 2.45 -34.91
C SER A 25 -66.42 0.96 -34.74
N GLY A 26 -65.13 0.61 -34.83
CA GLY A 26 -64.58 -0.52 -34.08
C GLY A 26 -64.35 -0.02 -32.65
N ALA A 27 -64.99 -0.66 -31.68
CA ALA A 27 -64.61 -0.46 -30.29
C ALA A 27 -63.18 -0.98 -30.12
N PHE A 28 -62.18 -0.09 -30.16
CA PHE A 28 -60.94 -0.34 -29.45
C PHE A 28 -61.30 -0.27 -27.97
N LEU A 29 -61.32 -1.43 -27.32
CA LEU A 29 -61.09 -1.49 -25.89
C LEU A 29 -59.71 -0.84 -25.66
N PRO A 30 -59.51 -0.05 -24.58
CA PRO A 30 -58.15 0.22 -24.14
C PRO A 30 -57.46 -1.14 -23.98
N GLN A 31 -56.27 -1.30 -24.56
CA GLN A 31 -55.36 -2.32 -24.05
C GLN A 31 -55.03 -1.83 -22.65
N ASP A 32 -55.71 -2.39 -21.65
CA ASP A 32 -55.17 -2.39 -20.29
C ASP A 32 -53.75 -2.95 -20.45
N ALA A 33 -52.73 -2.20 -20.00
CA ALA A 33 -51.41 -2.78 -19.75
C ALA A 33 -51.66 -4.02 -18.90
N LEU A 34 -51.33 -5.19 -19.44
CA LEU A 34 -51.45 -6.42 -18.68
C LEU A 34 -50.39 -6.30 -17.59
N ALA A 35 -50.81 -6.35 -16.32
CA ALA A 35 -49.87 -6.46 -15.21
C ALA A 35 -48.98 -7.69 -15.43
N ALA A 36 -47.74 -7.66 -14.94
CA ALA A 36 -46.81 -8.77 -15.09
C ALA A 36 -47.46 -10.10 -14.64
N GLU A 37 -47.22 -11.20 -15.34
CA GLU A 37 -47.84 -12.50 -15.02
C GLU A 37 -46.82 -13.42 -14.30
N PRO A 38 -47.25 -14.33 -13.40
CA PRO A 38 -46.35 -15.31 -12.80
C PRO A 38 -45.58 -16.12 -13.84
N GLY A 39 -44.26 -16.26 -13.63
CA GLY A 39 -43.31 -16.89 -14.54
C GLY A 39 -42.81 -15.99 -15.68
N GLN A 40 -43.15 -14.70 -15.68
CA GLN A 40 -42.52 -13.71 -16.58
C GLN A 40 -41.06 -13.50 -16.16
N GLU A 41 -40.16 -13.45 -17.13
CA GLU A 41 -38.73 -13.19 -16.89
C GLU A 41 -38.35 -11.82 -17.45
N ILE A 42 -37.49 -11.11 -16.71
CA ILE A 42 -36.80 -9.91 -17.20
C ILE A 42 -35.29 -10.10 -17.12
N THR A 43 -34.56 -9.43 -18.01
CA THR A 43 -33.09 -9.38 -17.96
C THR A 43 -32.61 -7.95 -17.73
N LEU A 44 -31.96 -7.71 -16.60
CA LEU A 44 -31.27 -6.46 -16.33
C LEU A 44 -29.85 -6.56 -16.87
N MET A 45 -29.45 -5.63 -17.72
CA MET A 45 -28.11 -5.53 -18.29
C MET A 45 -27.44 -4.26 -17.75
N GLY A 46 -26.14 -4.32 -17.53
CA GLY A 46 -25.40 -3.12 -17.12
C GLY A 46 -23.95 -3.15 -17.50
N PHE A 47 -23.37 -1.96 -17.57
CA PHE A 47 -21.94 -1.71 -17.74
C PHE A 47 -21.55 -0.49 -16.89
N ASN A 48 -20.27 -0.21 -16.76
CA ASN A 48 -19.74 0.91 -15.98
C ASN A 48 -18.40 1.36 -16.57
N ASP A 49 -17.94 2.55 -16.18
CA ASP A 49 -16.60 3.07 -16.48
C ASP A 49 -16.29 3.01 -17.99
N PHE A 50 -17.25 3.46 -18.82
CA PHE A 50 -17.12 3.39 -20.27
C PHE A 50 -16.00 4.31 -20.77
N HIS A 51 -15.74 5.44 -20.11
CA HIS A 51 -14.65 6.38 -20.39
C HIS A 51 -14.47 6.68 -21.88
N GLY A 52 -15.59 6.89 -22.57
CA GLY A 52 -15.62 7.12 -24.00
C GLY A 52 -14.83 6.12 -24.86
N ALA A 53 -14.77 4.84 -24.46
CA ALA A 53 -14.09 3.77 -25.18
C ALA A 53 -14.81 3.40 -26.50
N LEU A 54 -14.85 4.34 -27.45
CA LEU A 54 -15.58 4.20 -28.72
C LEU A 54 -15.04 3.03 -29.56
N GLY A 55 -13.75 2.69 -29.42
CA GLY A 55 -13.19 1.48 -30.02
C GLY A 55 -13.88 0.17 -29.59
N GLY A 56 -14.44 0.12 -28.36
CA GLY A 56 -15.18 -1.02 -27.82
C GLY A 56 -16.71 -0.96 -28.05
N ALA A 57 -17.24 0.20 -28.46
CA ALA A 57 -18.68 0.46 -28.55
C ALA A 57 -19.43 -0.57 -29.41
N SER A 58 -18.88 -0.92 -30.57
CA SER A 58 -19.49 -1.89 -31.50
C SER A 58 -19.59 -3.29 -30.90
N ALA A 59 -18.59 -3.70 -30.12
CA ALA A 59 -18.56 -5.01 -29.48
C ALA A 59 -19.55 -5.08 -28.31
N LEU A 60 -19.64 -4.01 -27.51
CA LEU A 60 -20.65 -3.86 -26.48
C LEU A 60 -22.07 -3.89 -27.05
N ALA A 61 -22.33 -3.10 -28.11
CA ALA A 61 -23.61 -3.09 -28.80
C ALA A 61 -23.99 -4.49 -29.33
N CYS A 62 -23.03 -5.24 -29.85
CA CYS A 62 -23.26 -6.62 -30.27
C CYS A 62 -23.69 -7.52 -29.09
N GLN A 63 -23.05 -7.41 -27.93
CA GLN A 63 -23.43 -8.20 -26.75
C GLN A 63 -24.81 -7.78 -26.22
N VAL A 64 -25.10 -6.48 -26.13
CA VAL A 64 -26.41 -5.95 -25.71
C VAL A 64 -27.52 -6.48 -26.63
N GLU A 65 -27.35 -6.35 -27.94
CA GLU A 65 -28.36 -6.80 -28.90
C GLU A 65 -28.47 -8.33 -28.95
N THR A 66 -27.40 -9.05 -28.59
CA THR A 66 -27.45 -10.51 -28.41
C THR A 66 -28.35 -10.89 -27.24
N VAL A 67 -28.22 -10.21 -26.10
CA VAL A 67 -29.04 -10.46 -24.91
C VAL A 67 -30.49 -10.02 -25.15
N ARG A 68 -30.72 -8.85 -25.76
CA ARG A 68 -32.07 -8.41 -26.18
C ARG A 68 -32.74 -9.40 -27.14
N GLY A 69 -31.97 -10.10 -27.98
CA GLY A 69 -32.50 -11.16 -28.85
C GLY A 69 -32.82 -12.48 -28.13
N GLN A 70 -32.32 -12.67 -26.91
CA GLN A 70 -32.52 -13.86 -26.07
C GLN A 70 -33.57 -13.66 -24.97
N SER A 71 -33.86 -12.42 -24.59
CA SER A 71 -34.81 -12.05 -23.54
C SER A 71 -36.07 -11.42 -24.13
N GLU A 72 -37.25 -11.75 -23.58
CA GLU A 72 -38.52 -11.14 -24.01
C GLU A 72 -38.63 -9.69 -23.53
N THR A 73 -38.17 -9.42 -22.31
CA THR A 73 -38.17 -8.09 -21.68
C THR A 73 -36.81 -7.89 -21.03
N SER A 74 -36.07 -6.86 -21.44
CA SER A 74 -34.75 -6.55 -20.88
C SER A 74 -34.58 -5.06 -20.65
N PHE A 75 -33.67 -4.64 -19.78
CA PHE A 75 -33.33 -3.25 -19.48
C PHE A 75 -31.81 -3.06 -19.52
N LEU A 76 -31.32 -1.88 -19.91
CA LEU A 76 -29.90 -1.57 -19.99
C LEU A 76 -29.56 -0.36 -19.12
N PHE A 77 -28.61 -0.51 -18.20
CA PHE A 77 -28.16 0.55 -17.32
C PHE A 77 -26.67 0.83 -17.48
N SER A 78 -26.23 2.03 -17.07
CA SER A 78 -24.83 2.34 -16.82
C SER A 78 -24.64 2.75 -15.37
N ALA A 79 -23.57 2.28 -14.72
CA ALA A 79 -23.27 2.67 -13.35
C ALA A 79 -22.34 3.90 -13.27
N GLY A 80 -22.26 4.75 -14.30
CA GLY A 80 -21.49 6.02 -14.30
C GLY A 80 -20.12 5.93 -14.96
N ASP A 81 -19.40 7.06 -14.98
CA ASP A 81 -18.16 7.32 -15.72
C ASP A 81 -18.25 6.88 -17.19
N ASN A 82 -19.32 7.33 -17.83
CA ASN A 82 -19.47 7.18 -19.25
C ASN A 82 -18.54 8.13 -20.01
N VAL A 83 -18.41 9.35 -19.49
CA VAL A 83 -17.65 10.48 -20.05
C VAL A 83 -16.68 11.01 -18.99
N GLY A 84 -15.72 11.84 -19.39
CA GLY A 84 -14.59 12.20 -18.53
C GLY A 84 -13.61 11.04 -18.33
N GLY A 85 -12.34 11.36 -18.05
CA GLY A 85 -11.22 10.41 -18.14
C GLY A 85 -11.14 9.70 -19.50
N SER A 86 -11.76 10.29 -20.54
CA SER A 86 -12.15 9.56 -21.74
C SER A 86 -10.98 9.22 -22.66
N ALA A 87 -11.13 8.11 -23.41
CA ALA A 87 -10.29 7.80 -24.55
C ALA A 87 -10.22 8.98 -25.54
N PHE A 88 -9.06 9.15 -26.18
CA PHE A 88 -8.75 10.32 -27.01
C PHE A 88 -9.84 10.61 -28.05
N GLU A 89 -10.37 9.57 -28.69
CA GLU A 89 -11.36 9.72 -29.73
C GLU A 89 -12.68 10.35 -29.26
N SER A 90 -12.97 10.25 -27.97
CA SER A 90 -14.13 10.91 -27.37
C SER A 90 -13.76 12.25 -26.72
N ALA A 91 -12.67 12.29 -25.95
CA ALA A 91 -12.23 13.49 -25.24
C ALA A 91 -12.00 14.69 -26.17
N VAL A 92 -11.43 14.46 -27.36
CA VAL A 92 -11.15 15.54 -28.35
C VAL A 92 -12.42 16.11 -28.99
N GLN A 93 -13.56 15.48 -28.76
CA GLN A 93 -14.89 15.86 -29.27
C GLN A 93 -15.86 16.18 -28.13
N ASP A 94 -15.33 16.61 -26.98
CA ASP A 94 -16.10 16.94 -25.77
C ASP A 94 -17.03 15.80 -25.33
N ASP A 95 -16.65 14.54 -25.55
CA ASP A 95 -17.47 13.35 -25.24
C ASP A 95 -18.84 13.26 -25.93
N GLU A 96 -19.16 14.18 -26.86
CA GLU A 96 -20.42 14.15 -27.59
C GLU A 96 -20.68 12.81 -28.30
N PRO A 97 -19.69 12.16 -28.95
CA PRO A 97 -19.91 10.88 -29.60
C PRO A 97 -20.19 9.74 -28.62
N THR A 98 -19.64 9.79 -27.39
CA THR A 98 -19.99 8.82 -26.35
C THR A 98 -21.47 8.91 -26.01
N ILE A 99 -21.96 10.11 -25.75
CA ILE A 99 -23.37 10.33 -25.40
C ILE A 99 -24.27 9.86 -26.56
N ASP A 100 -23.87 10.13 -27.81
CA ASP A 100 -24.60 9.67 -29.00
C ASP A 100 -24.59 8.13 -29.13
N VAL A 101 -23.48 7.46 -28.82
CA VAL A 101 -23.40 5.99 -28.76
C VAL A 101 -24.35 5.43 -27.71
N LEU A 102 -24.39 6.00 -26.50
CA LEU A 102 -25.25 5.52 -25.42
C LEU A 102 -26.74 5.75 -25.73
N ASN A 103 -27.07 6.90 -26.32
CA ASN A 103 -28.41 7.19 -26.82
C ASN A 103 -28.85 6.16 -27.88
N ALA A 104 -27.98 5.88 -28.86
CA ALA A 104 -28.26 4.88 -29.90
C ALA A 104 -28.36 3.46 -29.35
N LEU A 105 -27.55 3.11 -28.35
CA LEU A 105 -27.59 1.82 -27.66
C LEU A 105 -28.90 1.64 -26.88
N GLY A 106 -29.58 2.73 -26.52
CA GLY A 106 -30.84 2.73 -25.79
C GLY A 106 -30.63 2.34 -24.33
N VAL A 107 -29.70 3.03 -23.65
CA VAL A 107 -29.57 2.99 -22.19
C VAL A 107 -30.86 3.52 -21.58
N ASP A 108 -31.37 2.85 -20.55
CA ASP A 108 -32.64 3.16 -19.90
C ASP A 108 -32.45 4.16 -18.73
N ALA A 109 -31.30 4.11 -18.05
CA ALA A 109 -30.86 5.08 -17.02
C ALA A 109 -29.36 4.91 -16.72
N THR A 110 -28.72 5.95 -16.17
CA THR A 110 -27.34 5.87 -15.65
C THR A 110 -27.23 6.47 -14.26
N ALA A 111 -26.32 5.95 -13.43
CA ALA A 111 -25.77 6.74 -12.34
C ALA A 111 -24.81 7.80 -12.90
N ILE A 112 -24.70 8.93 -12.21
CA ILE A 112 -23.61 9.89 -12.40
C ILE A 112 -22.38 9.34 -11.66
N GLY A 113 -21.25 9.27 -12.34
CA GLY A 113 -19.93 8.98 -11.77
C GLY A 113 -19.14 10.24 -11.42
N ASN A 114 -17.91 10.07 -10.95
CA ASN A 114 -17.06 11.22 -10.66
C ASN A 114 -16.63 11.94 -11.94
N HIS A 115 -16.29 11.22 -13.00
CA HIS A 115 -15.73 11.80 -14.22
C HIS A 115 -16.74 12.60 -15.05
N GLU A 116 -18.05 12.41 -14.83
CA GLU A 116 -19.08 13.33 -15.32
C GLU A 116 -18.89 14.79 -14.81
N TYR A 117 -18.13 15.01 -13.72
CA TYR A 117 -17.79 16.34 -13.21
C TYR A 117 -16.45 16.90 -13.73
N ASP A 118 -15.68 16.20 -14.56
CA ASP A 118 -14.32 16.62 -14.96
C ASP A 118 -14.26 18.04 -15.53
N GLN A 119 -15.21 18.38 -16.42
CA GLN A 119 -15.30 19.72 -17.02
C GLN A 119 -16.11 20.72 -16.17
N GLY A 120 -16.45 20.34 -14.94
CA GLY A 120 -17.20 21.14 -13.98
C GLY A 120 -18.70 20.85 -13.99
N LYS A 121 -19.36 21.10 -12.85
CA LYS A 121 -20.81 20.93 -12.70
C LYS A 121 -21.65 21.69 -13.73
N ALA A 122 -21.13 22.81 -14.24
CA ALA A 122 -21.82 23.56 -15.29
C ALA A 122 -21.85 22.78 -16.61
N ASP A 123 -20.79 22.05 -16.92
CA ASP A 123 -20.73 21.20 -18.09
C ASP A 123 -21.69 20.02 -17.99
N LEU A 124 -21.71 19.35 -16.83
CA LEU A 124 -22.69 18.31 -16.53
C LEU A 124 -24.13 18.83 -16.70
N PHE A 125 -24.48 19.91 -16.00
CA PHE A 125 -25.87 20.39 -15.93
C PHE A 125 -26.37 21.05 -17.22
N GLU A 126 -25.47 21.68 -17.98
CA GLU A 126 -25.84 22.48 -19.15
C GLU A 126 -25.55 21.78 -20.49
N ARG A 127 -24.72 20.74 -20.52
CA ARG A 127 -24.31 20.03 -21.74
C ARG A 127 -24.55 18.52 -21.71
N ILE A 128 -24.08 17.83 -20.68
CA ILE A 128 -24.14 16.36 -20.61
C ILE A 128 -25.60 15.89 -20.36
N GLU A 129 -26.20 16.25 -19.22
CA GLU A 129 -27.57 15.83 -18.87
C GLU A 129 -28.64 16.30 -19.89
N PRO A 130 -28.52 17.50 -20.52
CA PRO A 130 -29.47 17.88 -21.57
C PRO A 130 -29.31 17.12 -22.89
N ARG A 131 -28.19 16.41 -23.11
CA ARG A 131 -27.90 15.64 -24.33
C ARG A 131 -28.20 14.14 -24.16
N THR A 132 -28.15 13.62 -22.94
CA THR A 132 -28.57 12.24 -22.64
C THR A 132 -30.08 12.09 -22.89
N GLU A 133 -30.46 11.05 -23.63
CA GLU A 133 -31.87 10.73 -23.90
C GLU A 133 -32.50 9.85 -22.80
N PHE A 134 -31.73 9.58 -21.74
CA PHE A 134 -32.08 8.79 -20.56
C PHE A 134 -31.67 9.55 -19.28
N PRO A 135 -32.27 9.24 -18.11
CA PRO A 135 -31.98 9.96 -16.87
C PRO A 135 -30.57 9.67 -16.33
N ASP A 136 -29.86 10.74 -15.97
CA ASP A 136 -28.64 10.73 -15.15
C ASP A 136 -29.02 10.89 -13.67
N LEU A 137 -28.61 9.96 -12.81
CA LEU A 137 -29.14 9.82 -11.45
C LEU A 137 -28.05 9.97 -10.38
N ALA A 138 -28.36 10.74 -9.33
CA ALA A 138 -27.53 10.80 -8.12
C ALA A 138 -28.34 11.22 -6.87
N ALA A 139 -28.60 10.26 -5.98
CA ALA A 139 -29.36 10.45 -4.76
C ALA A 139 -28.59 11.17 -3.64
N ASN A 140 -27.26 11.13 -3.68
CA ASN A 140 -26.38 11.57 -2.60
C ASN A 140 -25.59 12.86 -2.89
N VAL A 141 -25.99 13.66 -3.88
CA VAL A 141 -25.33 14.94 -4.19
C VAL A 141 -26.26 16.11 -3.84
N TYR A 142 -25.77 17.01 -3.00
CA TYR A 142 -26.55 18.11 -2.42
C TYR A 142 -25.89 19.46 -2.66
N ASP A 143 -26.69 20.51 -2.85
CA ASP A 143 -26.21 21.89 -2.83
C ASP A 143 -25.87 22.26 -1.38
N GLU A 144 -24.63 22.68 -1.13
CA GLU A 144 -24.13 22.96 0.23
C GLU A 144 -24.93 24.08 0.92
N ALA A 145 -25.45 25.04 0.16
CA ALA A 145 -26.14 26.20 0.71
C ALA A 145 -27.61 25.90 1.07
N THR A 146 -28.28 25.01 0.34
CA THR A 146 -29.70 24.68 0.56
C THR A 146 -29.89 23.34 1.29
N GLY A 147 -28.95 22.40 1.14
CA GLY A 147 -29.09 21.00 1.56
C GLY A 147 -30.08 20.20 0.71
N GLU A 148 -30.46 20.71 -0.47
CA GLU A 148 -31.38 20.02 -1.41
C GLU A 148 -30.57 19.18 -2.41
N ARG A 149 -31.11 18.02 -2.83
CA ARG A 149 -30.51 17.21 -3.91
C ARG A 149 -30.44 18.05 -5.19
N VAL A 150 -29.32 17.96 -5.90
CA VAL A 150 -29.11 18.72 -7.15
C VAL A 150 -29.53 17.95 -8.40
N HIS A 151 -29.61 16.63 -8.28
CA HIS A 151 -29.93 15.68 -9.34
C HIS A 151 -31.22 14.93 -9.06
N ASP A 152 -31.82 14.34 -10.10
CA ASP A 152 -32.88 13.36 -9.90
C ASP A 152 -32.27 12.13 -9.19
N ALA A 153 -32.92 11.67 -8.12
CA ALA A 153 -32.39 10.57 -7.31
C ALA A 153 -32.74 9.19 -7.89
N TYR A 154 -33.87 9.12 -8.59
CA TYR A 154 -34.38 7.89 -9.20
C TYR A 154 -35.25 8.18 -10.43
N THR A 155 -35.52 7.13 -11.20
CA THR A 155 -36.55 7.10 -12.25
C THR A 155 -37.34 5.78 -12.23
N ILE A 156 -38.52 5.74 -12.83
CA ILE A 156 -39.27 4.50 -13.10
C ILE A 156 -39.27 4.26 -14.61
N VAL A 157 -38.73 3.12 -15.06
CA VAL A 157 -38.75 2.69 -16.46
C VAL A 157 -39.72 1.53 -16.65
N GLU A 158 -40.60 1.62 -17.66
CA GLU A 158 -41.63 0.60 -17.92
C GLU A 158 -41.36 -0.10 -19.26
N ARG A 159 -41.34 -1.45 -19.24
CA ARG A 159 -41.28 -2.27 -20.46
C ARG A 159 -42.15 -3.52 -20.28
N ASP A 160 -43.00 -3.79 -21.27
CA ASP A 160 -43.91 -4.95 -21.29
C ASP A 160 -44.76 -5.15 -20.01
N GLY A 161 -45.15 -4.03 -19.37
CA GLY A 161 -45.97 -4.04 -18.16
C GLY A 161 -45.21 -4.34 -16.86
N VAL A 162 -43.87 -4.27 -16.88
CA VAL A 162 -43.00 -4.31 -15.70
C VAL A 162 -42.43 -2.91 -15.45
N GLU A 163 -42.65 -2.37 -14.25
CA GLU A 163 -42.14 -1.07 -13.79
C GLU A 163 -40.86 -1.27 -12.94
N VAL A 164 -39.70 -0.78 -13.41
CA VAL A 164 -38.43 -0.88 -12.69
C VAL A 164 -38.05 0.48 -12.11
N ALA A 165 -37.94 0.59 -10.79
CA ALA A 165 -37.36 1.73 -10.11
C ALA A 165 -35.83 1.65 -10.19
N VAL A 166 -35.19 2.71 -10.68
CA VAL A 166 -33.74 2.78 -10.80
C VAL A 166 -33.26 3.94 -9.95
N ILE A 167 -32.39 3.68 -8.98
CA ILE A 167 -31.83 4.68 -8.06
C ILE A 167 -30.32 4.78 -8.33
N GLY A 168 -29.80 5.99 -8.54
CA GLY A 168 -28.36 6.22 -8.76
C GLY A 168 -27.69 6.87 -7.55
N ALA A 169 -26.43 6.55 -7.28
CA ALA A 169 -25.61 7.25 -6.29
C ALA A 169 -24.15 7.27 -6.71
N VAL A 170 -23.42 8.33 -6.35
CA VAL A 170 -22.01 8.54 -6.73
C VAL A 170 -21.07 8.28 -5.55
N THR A 171 -19.82 7.90 -5.79
CA THR A 171 -18.83 7.72 -4.71
C THR A 171 -18.65 9.02 -3.89
N THR A 172 -18.40 8.89 -2.59
CA THR A 172 -17.98 10.04 -1.77
C THR A 172 -16.57 10.52 -2.12
N LYS A 173 -15.79 9.68 -2.81
CA LYS A 173 -14.42 9.97 -3.24
C LYS A 173 -14.36 11.01 -4.36
N THR A 174 -15.48 11.41 -4.97
CA THR A 174 -15.52 12.46 -6.00
C THR A 174 -14.78 13.73 -5.55
N VAL A 175 -14.83 14.08 -4.26
CA VAL A 175 -14.13 15.25 -3.71
C VAL A 175 -12.61 15.19 -3.91
N GLY A 176 -12.03 13.99 -3.96
CA GLY A 176 -10.62 13.76 -4.24
C GLY A 176 -10.31 13.48 -5.72
N LYS A 177 -11.30 13.03 -6.50
CA LYS A 177 -11.11 12.54 -7.88
C LYS A 177 -11.32 13.59 -8.98
N VAL A 178 -11.87 14.75 -8.65
CA VAL A 178 -12.07 15.85 -9.61
C VAL A 178 -11.62 17.18 -9.04
N SER A 179 -11.41 18.16 -9.92
CA SER A 179 -11.02 19.51 -9.53
C SER A 179 -11.94 20.09 -8.46
N PRO A 180 -11.42 20.66 -7.35
CA PRO A 180 -12.27 21.32 -6.34
C PRO A 180 -13.15 22.43 -6.93
N ALA A 181 -12.69 23.10 -7.99
CA ALA A 181 -13.46 24.12 -8.69
C ALA A 181 -14.65 23.55 -9.48
N ALA A 182 -14.53 22.30 -9.95
CA ALA A 182 -15.57 21.63 -10.72
C ALA A 182 -16.83 21.36 -9.87
N ILE A 183 -16.64 21.07 -8.58
CA ILE A 183 -17.68 20.66 -7.64
C ILE A 183 -17.96 21.70 -6.55
N ASP A 184 -17.41 22.92 -6.66
CA ASP A 184 -17.56 24.00 -5.67
C ASP A 184 -19.03 24.18 -5.24
N GLY A 185 -19.30 24.14 -3.93
CA GLY A 185 -20.64 24.28 -3.37
C GLY A 185 -21.55 23.05 -3.50
N LEU A 186 -21.01 21.89 -3.87
CA LEU A 186 -21.69 20.59 -3.78
C LEU A 186 -21.13 19.78 -2.59
N THR A 187 -21.98 18.96 -1.98
CA THR A 187 -21.58 17.98 -0.96
C THR A 187 -22.04 16.59 -1.36
N PHE A 188 -21.19 15.60 -1.13
CA PHE A 188 -21.41 14.20 -1.46
C PHE A 188 -21.65 13.40 -0.17
N GLY A 189 -22.86 12.89 0.00
CA GLY A 189 -23.28 12.11 1.18
C GLY A 189 -23.02 10.62 1.03
N ASN A 190 -23.25 9.85 2.11
CA ASN A 190 -23.13 8.39 2.05
C ASN A 190 -24.09 7.83 0.99
N PRO A 191 -23.59 7.05 0.00
CA PRO A 191 -24.41 6.59 -1.11
C PRO A 191 -25.48 5.58 -0.66
N VAL A 192 -25.15 4.68 0.27
CA VAL A 192 -26.07 3.64 0.77
C VAL A 192 -27.20 4.27 1.58
N GLU A 193 -26.89 5.22 2.46
CA GLU A 193 -27.92 5.96 3.21
C GLU A 193 -28.87 6.70 2.25
N ALA A 194 -28.35 7.33 1.20
CA ALA A 194 -29.15 8.06 0.24
C ALA A 194 -30.06 7.14 -0.61
N VAL A 195 -29.57 5.97 -1.04
CA VAL A 195 -30.41 4.99 -1.75
C VAL A 195 -31.53 4.50 -0.85
N ASN A 196 -31.23 4.17 0.41
CA ASN A 196 -32.24 3.71 1.37
C ASN A 196 -33.27 4.82 1.67
N ASP A 197 -32.84 6.07 1.77
CA ASP A 197 -33.74 7.22 1.93
C ASP A 197 -34.70 7.35 0.73
N VAL A 198 -34.22 7.13 -0.50
CA VAL A 198 -35.06 7.15 -1.71
C VAL A 198 -36.10 6.02 -1.69
N ILE A 199 -35.72 4.81 -1.29
CA ILE A 199 -36.69 3.70 -1.11
C ILE A 199 -37.78 4.11 -0.11
N GLY A 200 -37.39 4.65 1.04
CA GLY A 200 -38.35 5.16 2.03
C GLY A 200 -39.23 6.31 1.51
N GLU A 201 -38.73 7.16 0.62
CA GLU A 201 -39.50 8.21 -0.06
C GLU A 201 -40.54 7.62 -1.03
N LEU A 202 -40.15 6.64 -1.85
CA LEU A 202 -41.05 5.93 -2.77
C LEU A 202 -42.23 5.29 -2.03
N GLU A 203 -41.93 4.58 -0.93
CA GLU A 203 -42.94 3.97 -0.07
C GLU A 203 -43.86 5.03 0.57
N ALA A 204 -43.29 6.12 1.09
CA ALA A 204 -44.04 7.17 1.76
C ALA A 204 -45.01 7.89 0.80
N ASP A 205 -44.61 8.06 -0.46
CA ASP A 205 -45.41 8.69 -1.50
C ASP A 205 -46.38 7.71 -2.20
N GLY A 206 -46.25 6.41 -1.94
CA GLY A 206 -47.08 5.36 -2.53
C GLY A 206 -46.83 5.21 -4.04
N VAL A 207 -45.56 5.34 -4.43
CA VAL A 207 -45.10 4.99 -5.78
C VAL A 207 -45.01 3.47 -5.84
N GLU A 208 -45.71 2.88 -6.81
CA GLU A 208 -45.69 1.43 -7.03
C GLU A 208 -44.66 1.12 -8.12
N TYR A 209 -43.88 0.07 -7.94
CA TYR A 209 -42.95 -0.50 -8.90
C TYR A 209 -42.88 -2.01 -8.70
N ASP A 210 -42.43 -2.75 -9.71
CA ASP A 210 -42.29 -4.20 -9.66
C ASP A 210 -40.89 -4.65 -9.20
N VAL A 211 -39.84 -3.90 -9.60
CA VAL A 211 -38.43 -4.22 -9.29
C VAL A 211 -37.67 -2.93 -8.96
N ALA A 212 -36.75 -2.94 -8.00
CA ALA A 212 -35.82 -1.85 -7.74
C ALA A 212 -34.36 -2.24 -8.02
N VAL A 213 -33.63 -1.33 -8.68
CA VAL A 213 -32.23 -1.47 -9.04
C VAL A 213 -31.44 -0.30 -8.50
N ALA A 214 -30.35 -0.58 -7.79
CA ALA A 214 -29.39 0.44 -7.37
C ALA A 214 -28.19 0.45 -8.33
N LEU A 215 -27.88 1.64 -8.84
CA LEU A 215 -26.69 1.95 -9.63
C LEU A 215 -25.75 2.75 -8.73
N TYR A 216 -24.73 2.11 -8.17
CA TYR A 216 -23.70 2.80 -7.40
C TYR A 216 -22.49 3.04 -8.30
N HIS A 217 -22.08 4.29 -8.44
CA HIS A 217 -20.75 4.60 -8.93
C HIS A 217 -19.75 4.51 -7.76
N GLU A 218 -19.62 3.30 -7.22
CA GLU A 218 -18.73 2.89 -6.13
C GLU A 218 -18.49 1.38 -6.31
N GLY A 219 -17.37 0.85 -5.83
CA GLY A 219 -17.04 -0.56 -6.04
C GLY A 219 -16.07 -1.13 -5.02
N ALA A 220 -15.86 -2.45 -5.08
CA ALA A 220 -14.89 -3.14 -4.24
C ALA A 220 -13.46 -2.73 -4.60
N SER A 221 -12.52 -2.88 -3.66
CA SER A 221 -11.09 -2.60 -3.91
C SER A 221 -10.43 -3.58 -4.87
N GLY A 222 -10.93 -4.83 -4.97
CA GLY A 222 -10.40 -5.85 -5.87
C GLY A 222 -11.43 -6.51 -6.79
N SER A 223 -10.94 -7.32 -7.73
CA SER A 223 -11.78 -8.15 -8.62
C SER A 223 -12.12 -9.49 -7.96
N GLY A 224 -13.15 -10.16 -8.46
CA GLY A 224 -13.57 -11.49 -8.03
C GLY A 224 -13.91 -12.39 -9.21
N GLU A 225 -13.74 -13.71 -9.05
CA GLU A 225 -14.27 -14.65 -10.03
C GLU A 225 -15.80 -14.59 -10.04
N VAL A 226 -16.42 -14.76 -11.23
CA VAL A 226 -17.88 -14.83 -11.34
C VAL A 226 -18.42 -15.95 -10.44
N GLY A 227 -19.41 -15.63 -9.63
CA GLY A 227 -20.00 -16.49 -8.60
C GLY A 227 -19.37 -16.34 -7.22
N SER A 228 -18.30 -15.56 -7.07
CA SER A 228 -17.63 -15.31 -5.78
C SER A 228 -17.57 -13.81 -5.48
N ALA A 229 -17.70 -13.46 -4.20
CA ALA A 229 -17.51 -12.08 -3.76
C ALA A 229 -16.06 -11.61 -4.08
N PRO A 230 -15.86 -10.35 -4.48
CA PRO A 230 -14.53 -9.79 -4.69
C PRO A 230 -13.74 -9.66 -3.39
N THR A 231 -12.42 -9.51 -3.49
CA THR A 231 -11.64 -9.00 -2.36
C THR A 231 -12.02 -7.54 -2.12
N ASN A 232 -12.17 -7.16 -0.85
CA ASN A 232 -12.60 -5.82 -0.50
C ASN A 232 -11.94 -5.33 0.80
N SER A 233 -11.44 -4.09 0.75
CA SER A 233 -10.95 -3.29 1.88
C SER A 233 -11.75 -1.98 2.01
N ASP A 234 -12.72 -1.73 1.12
CA ASP A 234 -13.54 -0.52 1.13
C ASP A 234 -14.78 -0.65 2.05
N PRO A 235 -14.88 0.14 3.13
CA PRO A 235 -16.01 0.05 4.06
C PRO A 235 -17.36 0.49 3.47
N ILE A 236 -17.38 1.29 2.40
CA ILE A 236 -18.62 1.67 1.70
C ILE A 236 -19.11 0.48 0.87
N PHE A 237 -18.23 -0.27 0.22
CA PHE A 237 -18.66 -1.47 -0.50
C PHE A 237 -19.26 -2.53 0.45
N ASP A 238 -18.66 -2.72 1.63
CA ASP A 238 -19.25 -3.59 2.65
C ASP A 238 -20.66 -3.12 3.06
N GLN A 239 -20.88 -1.81 3.15
CA GLN A 239 -22.20 -1.22 3.38
C GLN A 239 -23.14 -1.39 2.18
N ILE A 240 -22.65 -1.32 0.94
CA ILE A 240 -23.47 -1.59 -0.26
C ILE A 240 -24.02 -3.01 -0.19
N VAL A 241 -23.17 -3.99 0.12
CA VAL A 241 -23.54 -5.40 0.21
C VAL A 241 -24.52 -5.63 1.38
N SER A 242 -24.16 -5.19 2.58
CA SER A 242 -24.85 -5.55 3.84
C SER A 242 -25.89 -4.55 4.33
N GLY A 243 -25.92 -3.34 3.75
CA GLY A 243 -26.69 -2.20 4.26
C GLY A 243 -27.64 -1.56 3.25
N THR A 244 -27.56 -1.87 1.95
CA THR A 244 -28.57 -1.45 0.97
C THR A 244 -29.92 -2.06 1.32
N ASP A 245 -30.99 -1.28 1.22
CA ASP A 245 -32.35 -1.65 1.59
C ASP A 245 -32.78 -2.99 0.97
N ALA A 246 -33.63 -3.73 1.69
CA ALA A 246 -34.05 -5.06 1.30
C ALA A 246 -34.98 -5.06 0.08
N GLU A 247 -35.63 -3.93 -0.22
CA GLU A 247 -36.46 -3.76 -1.42
C GLU A 247 -35.65 -3.58 -2.72
N VAL A 248 -34.31 -3.48 -2.65
CA VAL A 248 -33.44 -3.40 -3.83
C VAL A 248 -33.09 -4.82 -4.31
N ASP A 249 -33.60 -5.18 -5.48
CA ASP A 249 -33.49 -6.51 -6.08
C ASP A 249 -32.17 -6.77 -6.80
N ALA A 250 -31.48 -5.74 -7.29
CA ALA A 250 -30.20 -5.88 -7.98
C ALA A 250 -29.30 -4.66 -7.82
N ILE A 251 -28.00 -4.88 -7.75
CA ILE A 251 -26.98 -3.83 -7.60
C ILE A 251 -25.97 -3.88 -8.75
N PHE A 252 -25.80 -2.75 -9.44
CA PHE A 252 -24.74 -2.52 -10.42
C PHE A 252 -23.77 -1.46 -9.87
N ASN A 253 -22.49 -1.81 -9.82
CA ASN A 253 -21.41 -1.00 -9.28
C ASN A 253 -20.51 -0.42 -10.38
N GLY A 254 -19.65 0.53 -10.03
CA GLY A 254 -18.71 1.26 -10.91
C GLY A 254 -17.47 1.75 -10.16
N ASP A 255 -16.80 2.79 -10.67
CA ASP A 255 -15.68 3.53 -10.03
C ASP A 255 -14.34 2.76 -9.96
N SER A 256 -14.35 1.55 -9.40
CA SER A 256 -13.10 0.85 -9.08
C SER A 256 -12.50 0.05 -10.24
N HIS A 257 -13.17 0.02 -11.39
CA HIS A 257 -12.81 -0.73 -12.62
C HIS A 257 -12.67 -2.25 -12.42
N ARG A 258 -13.25 -2.80 -11.36
CA ARG A 258 -13.11 -4.23 -11.02
C ARG A 258 -14.14 -5.09 -11.73
N THR A 259 -13.81 -6.37 -11.88
CA THR A 259 -14.71 -7.36 -12.48
C THR A 259 -15.17 -8.33 -11.41
N TYR A 260 -16.47 -8.38 -11.15
CA TYR A 260 -17.09 -9.39 -10.29
C TYR A 260 -18.59 -9.48 -10.61
N ALA A 261 -19.16 -10.65 -10.36
CA ALA A 261 -20.60 -10.86 -10.43
C ALA A 261 -20.97 -12.00 -9.50
N PHE A 262 -21.71 -11.72 -8.44
CA PHE A 262 -22.00 -12.69 -7.38
C PHE A 262 -23.34 -12.37 -6.72
N THR A 263 -23.83 -13.27 -5.87
CA THR A 263 -25.01 -13.05 -5.03
C THR A 263 -24.60 -12.85 -3.57
N ALA A 264 -25.34 -12.03 -2.84
CA ALA A 264 -25.12 -11.77 -1.42
C ALA A 264 -26.44 -11.77 -0.64
N PRO A 265 -26.44 -12.12 0.65
CA PRO A 265 -27.66 -12.14 1.47
C PRO A 265 -28.37 -10.78 1.52
N VAL A 266 -29.70 -10.80 1.43
CA VAL A 266 -30.55 -9.61 1.57
C VAL A 266 -30.73 -9.27 3.06
N PRO A 267 -30.44 -8.03 3.51
CA PRO A 267 -30.54 -7.64 4.91
C PRO A 267 -31.94 -7.84 5.48
N GLY A 268 -32.04 -8.64 6.54
CA GLY A 268 -33.30 -8.90 7.23
C GLY A 268 -34.24 -9.89 6.53
N GLN A 269 -33.81 -10.51 5.42
CA GLN A 269 -34.56 -11.55 4.70
C GLN A 269 -33.76 -12.85 4.67
N ASP A 270 -33.98 -13.71 5.67
CA ASP A 270 -33.23 -14.98 5.83
C ASP A 270 -33.44 -15.91 4.62
N GLY A 271 -32.35 -16.22 3.92
CA GLY A 271 -32.34 -17.18 2.80
C GLY A 271 -32.55 -16.55 1.42
N GLU A 272 -32.80 -15.24 1.36
CA GLU A 272 -32.87 -14.48 0.10
C GLU A 272 -31.49 -13.90 -0.25
N GLU A 273 -31.14 -13.95 -1.52
CA GLU A 273 -29.90 -13.38 -2.04
C GLU A 273 -30.18 -12.39 -3.17
N ARG A 274 -29.39 -11.32 -3.25
CA ARG A 274 -29.42 -10.35 -4.34
C ARG A 274 -28.15 -10.42 -5.18
N PRO A 275 -28.23 -10.20 -6.50
CA PRO A 275 -27.08 -10.10 -7.38
C PRO A 275 -26.40 -8.73 -7.24
N ILE A 276 -25.06 -8.76 -7.19
CA ILE A 276 -24.17 -7.59 -7.10
C ILE A 276 -23.05 -7.78 -8.12
N LEU A 277 -22.81 -6.77 -8.95
CA LEU A 277 -21.88 -6.91 -10.07
C LEU A 277 -21.23 -5.60 -10.52
N GLN A 278 -20.03 -5.72 -11.07
CA GLN A 278 -19.25 -4.67 -11.75
C GLN A 278 -18.51 -5.30 -12.94
N THR A 279 -18.40 -4.56 -14.03
CA THR A 279 -18.12 -5.12 -15.35
C THR A 279 -16.70 -4.85 -15.88
N GLY A 280 -15.80 -4.39 -15.02
CA GLY A 280 -14.50 -3.86 -15.43
C GLY A 280 -14.66 -2.42 -15.90
N SER A 281 -13.99 -2.05 -16.98
CA SER A 281 -14.07 -0.71 -17.58
C SER A 281 -13.92 -0.76 -19.10
N SER A 282 -14.06 0.39 -19.77
CA SER A 282 -13.82 0.57 -21.22
C SER A 282 -14.57 -0.44 -22.09
N ALA A 283 -15.81 -0.73 -21.73
CA ALA A 283 -16.66 -1.71 -22.41
C ALA A 283 -16.07 -3.14 -22.46
N ALA A 284 -15.26 -3.54 -21.48
CA ALA A 284 -14.66 -4.88 -21.44
C ALA A 284 -15.70 -6.00 -21.30
N ASN A 285 -16.77 -5.77 -20.53
CA ASN A 285 -17.83 -6.75 -20.32
C ASN A 285 -19.22 -6.09 -20.29
N LEU A 286 -20.25 -6.91 -20.52
CA LEU A 286 -21.65 -6.61 -20.22
C LEU A 286 -22.10 -7.50 -19.06
N GLY A 287 -22.55 -6.91 -17.96
CA GLY A 287 -23.16 -7.62 -16.83
C GLY A 287 -24.62 -7.96 -17.12
N THR A 288 -25.08 -9.14 -16.68
CA THR A 288 -26.48 -9.57 -16.84
C THR A 288 -27.02 -10.23 -15.58
N VAL A 289 -28.22 -9.81 -15.16
CA VAL A 289 -29.05 -10.42 -14.11
C VAL A 289 -30.37 -10.85 -14.76
N THR A 290 -30.87 -12.05 -14.44
CA THR A 290 -32.22 -12.47 -14.86
C THR A 290 -33.09 -12.65 -13.63
N LEU A 291 -34.22 -11.95 -13.60
CA LEU A 291 -35.22 -12.08 -12.55
C LEU A 291 -36.47 -12.74 -13.13
N GLN A 292 -37.15 -13.57 -12.33
CA GLN A 292 -38.42 -14.20 -12.67
C GLN A 292 -39.46 -13.85 -11.63
N ARG A 293 -40.65 -13.46 -12.10
CA ARG A 293 -41.79 -13.24 -11.22
C ARG A 293 -42.33 -14.56 -10.69
N ASP A 294 -42.47 -14.66 -9.38
CA ASP A 294 -42.95 -15.85 -8.69
C ASP A 294 -44.50 -15.94 -8.62
N GLU A 295 -45.05 -16.90 -7.85
CA GLU A 295 -46.51 -17.03 -7.71
C GLU A 295 -47.12 -16.03 -6.70
N ASP A 296 -46.33 -15.52 -5.75
CA ASP A 296 -46.75 -14.58 -4.72
C ASP A 296 -46.67 -13.11 -5.21
N GLY A 297 -45.96 -12.88 -6.31
CA GLY A 297 -45.90 -11.63 -7.04
C GLY A 297 -44.52 -10.95 -6.99
N ASP A 298 -43.56 -11.56 -6.30
CA ASP A 298 -42.20 -11.09 -6.03
C ASP A 298 -41.26 -11.48 -7.20
N TRP A 299 -40.09 -10.86 -7.29
CA TRP A 299 -39.13 -11.07 -8.37
C TRP A 299 -37.83 -11.68 -7.85
N ASP A 300 -37.61 -12.96 -8.17
CA ASP A 300 -36.46 -13.70 -7.67
C ASP A 300 -35.38 -13.86 -8.75
N VAL A 301 -34.12 -13.98 -8.32
CA VAL A 301 -33.01 -14.32 -9.21
C VAL A 301 -33.22 -15.71 -9.81
N SER A 302 -33.40 -15.79 -11.13
CA SER A 302 -33.67 -17.05 -11.84
C SER A 302 -32.42 -17.66 -12.50
N ALA A 303 -31.34 -16.89 -12.58
CA ALA A 303 -30.03 -17.32 -13.05
C ALA A 303 -28.92 -16.52 -12.37
N ASP A 304 -27.78 -17.18 -12.10
CA ASP A 304 -26.60 -16.53 -11.52
C ASP A 304 -26.19 -15.29 -12.35
N PRO A 305 -25.78 -14.20 -11.69
CA PRO A 305 -25.29 -13.02 -12.38
C PRO A 305 -24.04 -13.37 -13.21
N ALA A 306 -23.94 -12.81 -14.41
CA ALA A 306 -22.89 -13.16 -15.36
C ALA A 306 -22.22 -11.94 -15.98
N LEU A 307 -20.95 -12.09 -16.33
CA LEU A 307 -20.19 -11.14 -17.15
C LEU A 307 -20.00 -11.72 -18.55
N ARG A 308 -20.36 -10.94 -19.57
CA ARG A 308 -20.20 -11.30 -20.99
C ARG A 308 -19.08 -10.47 -21.58
N SER A 309 -17.94 -11.08 -21.88
CA SER A 309 -16.81 -10.35 -22.45
C SER A 309 -17.11 -9.86 -23.86
N THR A 310 -16.73 -8.62 -24.14
CA THR A 310 -16.80 -8.04 -25.48
C THR A 310 -15.66 -8.52 -26.39
N GLY A 311 -14.63 -9.17 -25.84
CA GLY A 311 -13.56 -9.82 -26.59
C GLY A 311 -13.95 -11.16 -27.21
N GLU A 312 -15.09 -11.74 -26.85
CA GLU A 312 -15.61 -12.95 -27.48
C GLU A 312 -16.24 -12.67 -28.86
N ASP A 313 -16.11 -13.61 -29.79
CA ASP A 313 -16.68 -13.52 -31.14
C ASP A 313 -18.22 -13.34 -31.08
N CYS A 314 -18.68 -12.09 -31.24
CA CYS A 314 -20.08 -11.73 -31.37
C CYS A 314 -20.42 -11.43 -32.85
N THR A 315 -21.53 -11.98 -33.34
CA THR A 315 -21.95 -11.84 -34.76
C THR A 315 -23.34 -11.25 -34.93
N THR A 316 -23.96 -10.82 -33.83
CA THR A 316 -25.26 -10.15 -33.85
C THR A 316 -25.13 -8.81 -34.55
N SER A 317 -26.05 -8.54 -35.46
CA SER A 317 -26.09 -7.31 -36.23
C SER A 317 -27.54 -6.89 -36.40
N THR A 318 -27.85 -5.72 -35.86
CA THR A 318 -29.13 -5.04 -35.86
C THR A 318 -28.95 -3.58 -36.28
N GLU A 319 -30.03 -2.84 -36.49
CA GLU A 319 -29.96 -1.40 -36.79
C GLU A 319 -29.21 -0.63 -35.69
N VAL A 320 -29.38 -1.02 -34.41
CA VAL A 320 -28.65 -0.43 -33.27
C VAL A 320 -27.15 -0.69 -33.37
N THR A 321 -26.73 -1.93 -33.64
CA THR A 321 -25.28 -2.21 -33.79
C THR A 321 -24.67 -1.45 -34.97
N GLU A 322 -25.42 -1.27 -36.06
CA GLU A 322 -24.96 -0.53 -37.24
C GLU A 322 -24.82 0.96 -36.93
N GLU A 323 -25.78 1.55 -36.23
CA GLU A 323 -25.78 2.96 -35.83
C GLU A 323 -24.67 3.26 -34.82
N VAL A 324 -24.53 2.46 -33.76
CA VAL A 324 -23.43 2.60 -32.77
C VAL A 324 -22.07 2.48 -33.47
N THR A 325 -21.90 1.52 -34.38
CA THR A 325 -20.66 1.36 -35.15
C THR A 325 -20.38 2.59 -36.02
N GLU A 326 -21.41 3.16 -36.66
CA GLU A 326 -21.26 4.35 -37.51
C GLU A 326 -20.86 5.59 -36.69
N ILE A 327 -21.48 5.82 -35.53
CA ILE A 327 -21.15 6.93 -34.62
C ILE A 327 -19.71 6.79 -34.12
N ALA A 328 -19.38 5.64 -33.53
CA ALA A 328 -18.05 5.37 -32.99
C ALA A 328 -16.96 5.48 -34.06
N GLN A 329 -17.17 4.88 -35.24
CA GLN A 329 -16.18 4.96 -36.32
C GLN A 329 -16.04 6.39 -36.86
N SER A 330 -17.13 7.15 -36.97
CA SER A 330 -17.04 8.55 -37.42
C SER A 330 -16.24 9.41 -36.43
N ALA A 331 -16.41 9.16 -35.13
CA ALA A 331 -15.67 9.87 -34.09
C ALA A 331 -14.18 9.48 -34.10
N ILE A 332 -13.87 8.19 -34.25
CA ILE A 332 -12.50 7.69 -34.41
C ILE A 332 -11.84 8.30 -35.64
N ASP A 333 -12.57 8.39 -36.77
CA ASP A 333 -12.06 8.98 -38.01
C ASP A 333 -11.78 10.50 -37.85
N GLU A 334 -12.64 11.25 -37.14
CA GLU A 334 -12.43 12.68 -36.85
C GLU A 334 -11.26 12.88 -35.87
N ALA A 335 -11.19 12.06 -34.83
CA ALA A 335 -10.08 12.07 -33.87
C ALA A 335 -8.75 11.76 -34.56
N ALA A 336 -8.71 10.88 -35.56
CA ALA A 336 -7.51 10.65 -36.36
C ALA A 336 -7.08 11.90 -37.16
N VAL A 337 -8.00 12.79 -37.55
CA VAL A 337 -7.66 14.06 -38.21
C VAL A 337 -7.04 15.03 -37.21
N VAL A 338 -7.67 15.23 -36.05
CA VAL A 338 -7.14 16.13 -35.01
C VAL A 338 -5.84 15.59 -34.43
N GLY A 339 -5.79 14.29 -34.19
CA GLY A 339 -4.65 13.56 -33.68
C GLY A 339 -3.41 13.69 -34.54
N ALA A 340 -3.56 13.82 -35.86
CA ALA A 340 -2.45 13.98 -36.81
C ALA A 340 -1.86 15.41 -36.86
N GLU A 341 -2.40 16.37 -36.11
CA GLU A 341 -1.85 17.73 -36.05
C GLU A 341 -0.47 17.69 -35.35
N PRO A 342 0.59 18.25 -35.98
CA PRO A 342 1.90 18.37 -35.34
C PRO A 342 1.87 19.28 -34.12
N VAL A 343 2.44 18.82 -33.01
CA VAL A 343 2.54 19.56 -31.75
C VAL A 343 3.97 19.76 -31.25
N GLY A 344 4.95 19.06 -31.81
CA GLY A 344 6.36 19.22 -31.44
C GLY A 344 7.32 18.50 -32.38
N SER A 345 8.61 18.50 -32.02
CA SER A 345 9.62 17.67 -32.68
C SER A 345 10.66 17.12 -31.70
N ILE A 346 11.23 15.96 -32.06
CA ILE A 346 12.28 15.23 -31.34
C ILE A 346 13.48 14.94 -32.27
N ASP A 347 14.66 14.70 -31.69
CA ASP A 347 15.92 14.32 -32.39
C ASP A 347 16.43 12.97 -31.87
N GLY A 348 15.61 11.93 -32.05
CA GLY A 348 15.83 10.56 -31.55
C GLY A 348 14.66 10.00 -30.75
N ASP A 349 14.61 8.68 -30.62
CA ASP A 349 13.56 8.00 -29.85
C ASP A 349 13.63 8.40 -28.36
N ILE A 350 12.52 8.88 -27.80
CA ILE A 350 12.37 9.16 -26.36
C ILE A 350 11.51 8.06 -25.77
N THR A 351 12.13 7.14 -25.05
CA THR A 351 11.47 5.92 -24.58
C THR A 351 11.50 5.74 -23.07
N THR A 352 10.53 5.01 -22.55
CA THR A 352 10.58 4.28 -21.28
C THR A 352 11.78 3.33 -21.26
N SER A 353 12.06 2.73 -20.11
CA SER A 353 13.12 1.73 -19.97
C SER A 353 12.71 0.39 -20.59
N TRP A 354 13.60 -0.22 -21.36
CA TRP A 354 13.38 -1.48 -22.05
C TRP A 354 14.02 -2.63 -21.31
N ASP A 355 13.23 -3.63 -20.96
CA ASP A 355 13.70 -4.87 -20.35
C ASP A 355 14.74 -5.62 -21.21
N ASP A 356 15.66 -6.32 -20.56
CA ASP A 356 16.76 -7.07 -21.22
C ASP A 356 16.25 -8.22 -22.11
N THR A 357 14.99 -8.63 -22.00
CA THR A 357 14.35 -9.59 -22.91
C THR A 357 13.85 -8.96 -24.22
N LYS A 358 13.79 -7.61 -24.30
CA LYS A 358 13.29 -6.86 -25.46
C LYS A 358 14.37 -6.06 -26.18
N ALA A 359 15.44 -5.67 -25.48
CA ALA A 359 16.52 -4.85 -26.04
C ALA A 359 17.89 -5.32 -25.53
N SER A 360 18.92 -5.11 -26.36
CA SER A 360 20.30 -5.43 -26.05
C SER A 360 21.26 -4.37 -26.60
N TYR A 361 22.50 -4.38 -26.11
CA TYR A 361 23.54 -3.50 -26.64
C TYR A 361 24.11 -4.02 -27.95
N ILE A 362 23.95 -3.23 -29.02
CA ILE A 362 24.54 -3.48 -30.34
C ILE A 362 25.49 -2.35 -30.66
N ASP A 363 26.78 -2.68 -30.86
CA ASP A 363 27.85 -1.69 -31.07
C ASP A 363 27.90 -0.59 -29.98
N GLY A 364 27.55 -0.95 -28.74
CA GLY A 364 27.56 -0.06 -27.57
C GLY A 364 26.35 0.87 -27.45
N VAL A 365 25.25 0.58 -28.14
CA VAL A 365 23.99 1.36 -28.11
C VAL A 365 22.81 0.43 -27.81
N ARG A 366 21.95 0.82 -26.85
CA ARG A 366 20.75 0.08 -26.47
C ARG A 366 19.79 0.03 -27.65
N THR A 367 19.57 -1.16 -28.19
CA THR A 367 18.85 -1.37 -29.45
C THR A 367 17.78 -2.45 -29.25
N PRO A 368 16.56 -2.29 -29.80
CA PRO A 368 15.54 -3.33 -29.68
C PRO A 368 15.98 -4.60 -30.43
N ASP A 369 15.73 -5.77 -29.83
CA ASP A 369 16.13 -7.07 -30.39
C ASP A 369 15.35 -7.44 -31.66
N SER A 370 14.17 -6.83 -31.83
CA SER A 370 13.31 -6.96 -33.00
C SER A 370 12.89 -5.60 -33.52
N PRO A 371 12.70 -5.43 -34.85
CA PRO A 371 12.17 -4.19 -35.39
C PRO A 371 10.81 -3.85 -34.79
N VAL A 372 10.65 -2.60 -34.36
CA VAL A 372 9.37 -2.07 -33.91
C VAL A 372 8.49 -1.86 -35.13
N THR A 373 7.37 -2.59 -35.20
CA THR A 373 6.42 -2.51 -36.33
C THR A 373 5.09 -1.86 -35.96
N GLU A 374 4.76 -1.78 -34.68
CA GLU A 374 3.52 -1.20 -34.14
C GLU A 374 3.87 -0.17 -33.06
N GLN A 375 4.33 1.01 -33.48
CA GLN A 375 4.82 2.08 -32.61
C GLN A 375 3.81 2.49 -31.52
N ALA A 376 2.52 2.52 -31.84
CA ALA A 376 1.45 2.94 -30.93
C ALA A 376 1.26 2.03 -29.71
N THR A 377 1.72 0.78 -29.77
CA THR A 377 1.51 -0.23 -28.70
C THR A 377 2.79 -0.85 -28.19
N THR A 378 3.92 -0.59 -28.84
CA THR A 378 5.21 -1.14 -28.44
C THR A 378 5.85 -0.20 -27.43
N LYS A 379 6.05 -0.69 -26.20
CA LYS A 379 6.84 0.01 -25.18
C LYS A 379 7.77 -0.91 -24.40
N GLY A 380 8.80 -0.32 -23.80
CA GLY A 380 9.72 -1.00 -22.89
C GLY A 380 9.02 -1.48 -21.63
N ASP A 381 8.42 -0.52 -20.91
CA ASP A 381 7.68 -0.68 -19.63
C ASP A 381 8.44 -1.38 -18.49
N ASN A 382 9.77 -1.35 -18.48
CA ASN A 382 10.52 -1.72 -17.27
C ASN A 382 10.36 -0.59 -16.24
N ARG A 383 9.45 -0.78 -15.29
CA ARG A 383 9.11 0.24 -14.28
C ARG A 383 10.10 0.31 -13.13
N ALA A 384 10.99 -0.67 -13.00
CA ALA A 384 12.04 -0.66 -11.99
C ALA A 384 13.28 0.18 -12.40
N ARG A 385 13.22 0.87 -13.54
CA ARG A 385 14.34 1.65 -14.10
C ARG A 385 13.87 3.02 -14.61
N HIS A 386 14.61 4.06 -14.23
CA HIS A 386 14.40 5.43 -14.73
C HIS A 386 14.60 5.51 -16.24
N SER A 387 13.90 6.44 -16.89
CA SER A 387 13.84 6.49 -18.36
C SER A 387 13.89 7.92 -18.91
N ALA A 388 14.36 8.05 -20.15
CA ALA A 388 14.39 9.33 -20.87
C ALA A 388 12.99 9.95 -21.02
N ALA A 389 11.94 9.12 -21.20
CA ALA A 389 10.56 9.59 -21.23
C ALA A 389 10.11 10.14 -19.86
N GLY A 390 10.46 9.47 -18.76
CA GLY A 390 10.16 9.93 -17.40
C GLY A 390 10.84 11.26 -17.07
N ASN A 391 12.13 11.39 -17.41
CA ASN A 391 12.89 12.64 -17.25
C ASN A 391 12.20 13.80 -17.99
N MET A 392 11.89 13.61 -19.28
CA MET A 392 11.24 14.63 -20.11
C MET A 392 9.88 15.07 -19.54
N LEU A 393 9.06 14.12 -19.07
CA LEU A 393 7.74 14.44 -18.52
C LEU A 393 7.86 15.21 -17.21
N ALA A 394 8.73 14.78 -16.29
CA ALA A 394 8.99 15.52 -15.05
C ALA A 394 9.48 16.95 -15.33
N ASP A 395 10.39 17.12 -16.30
CA ASP A 395 10.88 18.45 -16.72
C ASP A 395 9.75 19.29 -17.33
N SER A 396 8.89 18.68 -18.14
CA SER A 396 7.77 19.38 -18.78
C SER A 396 6.76 19.94 -17.77
N MET A 397 6.49 19.19 -16.70
CA MET A 397 5.56 19.58 -15.63
C MET A 397 6.10 20.77 -14.83
N ARG A 398 7.38 20.70 -14.42
CA ARG A 398 8.08 21.83 -13.77
C ARG A 398 8.07 23.06 -14.66
N TRP A 399 8.50 22.91 -15.92
CA TRP A 399 8.56 24.01 -16.88
C TRP A 399 7.20 24.68 -17.06
N TYR A 400 6.13 23.89 -17.19
CA TYR A 400 4.79 24.43 -17.41
C TYR A 400 4.34 25.30 -16.24
N LEU A 401 4.51 24.83 -15.00
CA LEU A 401 4.12 25.58 -13.81
C LEU A 401 4.85 26.92 -13.72
N GLU A 402 6.15 26.93 -14.05
CA GLU A 402 6.98 28.14 -14.09
C GLU A 402 6.56 29.09 -15.22
N ASP A 403 6.38 28.60 -16.46
CA ASP A 403 6.02 29.41 -17.63
C ASP A 403 4.62 30.02 -17.49
N ALA A 404 3.67 29.26 -16.95
CA ALA A 404 2.32 29.71 -16.66
C ALA A 404 2.26 30.75 -15.52
N GLY A 405 3.37 30.96 -14.78
CA GLY A 405 3.42 31.83 -13.63
C GLY A 405 2.58 31.32 -12.45
N LEU A 406 2.44 30.00 -12.37
CA LEU A 406 1.75 29.28 -11.30
C LEU A 406 2.73 28.82 -10.22
N ALA A 407 4.03 28.83 -10.50
CA ALA A 407 5.08 28.61 -9.52
C ALA A 407 4.96 29.60 -8.36
N GLY A 408 4.96 29.06 -7.13
CA GLY A 408 4.91 29.82 -5.89
C GLY A 408 6.24 30.56 -5.58
N GLU A 409 6.50 30.78 -4.29
CA GLU A 409 7.79 31.37 -3.85
C GLU A 409 8.87 30.31 -3.60
N HIS A 410 8.51 29.02 -3.63
CA HIS A 410 9.36 27.86 -3.33
C HIS A 410 9.90 27.20 -4.60
N GLU A 411 11.02 26.47 -4.46
CA GLU A 411 11.61 25.68 -5.54
C GLU A 411 10.61 24.63 -6.06
N VAL A 412 10.47 24.55 -7.39
CA VAL A 412 9.52 23.64 -8.06
C VAL A 412 10.23 22.37 -8.50
N ILE A 413 9.61 21.23 -8.22
CA ILE A 413 10.11 19.90 -8.55
C ILE A 413 9.02 19.16 -9.32
N GLY A 414 9.33 18.78 -10.55
CA GLY A 414 8.49 17.92 -11.37
C GLY A 414 8.70 16.46 -11.00
N PHE A 415 7.61 15.71 -10.95
CA PHE A 415 7.63 14.31 -10.53
C PHE A 415 6.78 13.45 -11.47
N MET A 416 7.26 12.27 -11.86
CA MET A 416 6.56 11.38 -12.80
C MET A 416 6.69 9.92 -12.37
N ASN A 417 5.55 9.26 -12.13
CA ASN A 417 5.53 7.82 -11.88
C ASN A 417 5.65 7.01 -13.19
N PRO A 418 6.35 5.87 -13.21
CA PRO A 418 6.54 5.10 -14.43
C PRO A 418 5.22 4.51 -14.98
N GLY A 419 4.25 4.22 -14.11
CA GLY A 419 2.93 3.72 -14.49
C GLY A 419 2.12 4.71 -15.35
N GLY A 420 2.34 6.01 -15.14
CA GLY A 420 1.71 7.11 -15.85
C GLY A 420 2.15 7.25 -17.33
N ILE A 421 3.27 6.62 -17.73
CA ILE A 421 3.83 6.71 -19.09
C ILE A 421 3.34 5.54 -19.96
N ARG A 422 2.56 5.83 -21.00
CA ARG A 422 1.79 4.80 -21.73
C ARG A 422 2.24 4.56 -23.16
N ALA A 423 3.01 5.46 -23.74
CA ALA A 423 3.59 5.31 -25.08
C ALA A 423 5.01 5.89 -25.12
N GLU A 424 5.74 5.51 -26.17
CA GLU A 424 7.05 6.08 -26.52
C GLU A 424 6.86 7.22 -27.55
N LEU A 425 7.83 8.12 -27.67
CA LEU A 425 7.93 9.00 -28.84
C LEU A 425 9.01 8.45 -29.77
N TRP A 426 8.61 8.12 -31.00
CA TRP A 426 9.48 7.53 -32.01
C TRP A 426 9.97 8.58 -33.00
N ASP A 427 11.27 8.58 -33.31
CA ASP A 427 11.84 9.48 -34.32
C ASP A 427 11.40 9.09 -35.73
N ALA A 428 11.26 7.79 -36.00
CA ALA A 428 10.79 7.34 -37.30
C ALA A 428 9.30 7.66 -37.48
N GLU A 429 8.93 8.23 -38.64
CA GLU A 429 7.54 8.57 -38.94
C GLU A 429 6.58 7.37 -38.72
N SER A 430 5.44 7.65 -38.11
CA SER A 430 4.34 6.74 -37.97
C SER A 430 3.67 6.47 -39.33
N PRO A 431 2.78 5.47 -39.43
CA PRO A 431 1.97 5.25 -40.63
C PRO A 431 1.10 6.44 -41.06
N ALA A 432 0.90 7.44 -40.19
CA ALA A 432 0.16 8.66 -40.51
C ALA A 432 0.96 9.63 -41.42
N GLY A 433 2.28 9.51 -41.47
CA GLY A 433 3.14 10.21 -42.44
C GLY A 433 3.37 11.70 -42.11
N GLU A 434 3.44 12.04 -40.83
CA GLU A 434 3.81 13.34 -40.29
C GLU A 434 5.28 13.73 -40.60
N GLY A 435 6.14 12.73 -40.81
CA GLY A 435 7.56 12.85 -41.11
C GLY A 435 8.45 12.59 -39.90
N ASP A 436 9.69 12.15 -40.14
CA ASP A 436 10.63 11.80 -39.08
C ASP A 436 10.85 12.96 -38.09
N GLY A 437 10.86 12.64 -36.80
CA GLY A 437 11.05 13.54 -35.67
C GLY A 437 9.86 14.44 -35.36
N VAL A 438 8.71 14.30 -36.04
CA VAL A 438 7.51 15.11 -35.77
C VAL A 438 6.63 14.40 -34.75
N VAL A 439 6.29 15.09 -33.66
CA VAL A 439 5.34 14.59 -32.65
C VAL A 439 3.96 15.15 -32.98
N THR A 440 2.98 14.27 -33.10
CA THR A 440 1.58 14.59 -33.32
C THR A 440 0.81 14.68 -32.00
N TYR A 441 -0.36 15.32 -32.02
CA TYR A 441 -1.25 15.40 -30.86
C TYR A 441 -1.58 14.01 -30.32
N ALA A 442 -1.89 13.05 -31.21
CA ALA A 442 -2.23 11.69 -30.81
C ALA A 442 -1.07 10.98 -30.10
N GLU A 443 0.17 11.19 -30.53
CA GLU A 443 1.35 10.63 -29.88
C GLU A 443 1.60 11.26 -28.50
N ALA A 444 1.51 12.58 -28.39
CA ALA A 444 1.61 13.28 -27.12
C ALA A 444 0.50 12.84 -26.13
N ASN A 445 -0.75 12.73 -26.60
CA ASN A 445 -1.86 12.18 -25.81
C ASN A 445 -1.60 10.74 -25.39
N SER A 446 -1.09 9.90 -26.29
CA SER A 446 -0.87 8.47 -26.00
C SER A 446 0.22 8.27 -24.94
N MET A 447 1.15 9.22 -24.77
CA MET A 447 2.17 9.14 -23.74
C MET A 447 1.60 9.34 -22.33
N VAL A 448 0.65 10.27 -22.16
CA VAL A 448 -0.07 10.57 -20.89
C VAL A 448 -1.59 10.61 -21.10
N PRO A 449 -2.25 9.44 -21.30
CA PRO A 449 -3.61 9.36 -21.82
C PRO A 449 -4.72 9.39 -20.76
N PHE A 450 -4.37 9.52 -19.47
CA PHE A 450 -5.31 9.35 -18.37
C PHE A 450 -6.24 10.54 -18.13
N GLY A 451 -5.94 11.69 -18.76
CA GLY A 451 -6.73 12.89 -18.55
C GLY A 451 -6.59 13.46 -17.13
N ASN A 452 -5.47 13.20 -16.45
CA ASN A 452 -5.19 13.84 -15.17
C ASN A 452 -5.03 15.35 -15.39
N THR A 453 -5.31 16.13 -14.35
CA THR A 453 -4.88 17.53 -14.31
C THR A 453 -3.49 17.65 -13.68
N LEU A 454 -2.80 18.73 -14.02
CA LEU A 454 -1.52 19.07 -13.42
C LEU A 454 -1.76 19.74 -12.06
N ASN A 455 -1.45 19.03 -10.99
CA ASN A 455 -1.56 19.50 -9.62
C ASN A 455 -0.20 19.98 -9.10
N SER A 456 -0.24 20.95 -8.19
CA SER A 456 0.93 21.40 -7.44
C SER A 456 0.62 21.45 -5.95
N GLY A 457 1.58 21.16 -5.08
CA GLY A 457 1.42 21.19 -3.64
C GLY A 457 2.74 21.41 -2.91
N GLU A 458 2.66 21.84 -1.67
CA GLU A 458 3.80 22.18 -0.83
C GLU A 458 4.11 21.02 0.12
N VAL A 459 5.36 20.53 0.08
CA VAL A 459 5.87 19.48 0.96
C VAL A 459 7.11 19.98 1.72
N THR A 460 7.37 19.42 2.89
CA THR A 460 8.63 19.62 3.59
C THR A 460 9.76 18.83 2.93
N GLY A 461 11.02 19.18 3.21
CA GLY A 461 12.15 18.38 2.74
C GLY A 461 12.10 16.94 3.24
N ALA A 462 11.70 16.73 4.50
CA ALA A 462 11.48 15.40 5.06
C ALA A 462 10.41 14.61 4.29
N GLN A 463 9.30 15.26 3.91
CA GLN A 463 8.27 14.64 3.07
C GLN A 463 8.78 14.34 1.66
N LEU A 464 9.60 15.20 1.05
CA LEU A 464 10.19 14.90 -0.25
C LEU A 464 11.12 13.68 -0.18
N THR A 465 11.94 13.57 0.86
CA THR A 465 12.75 12.36 1.09
C THR A 465 11.86 11.13 1.26
N GLN A 466 10.78 11.24 2.03
CA GLN A 466 9.81 10.15 2.21
C GLN A 466 9.14 9.75 0.88
N MET A 467 8.80 10.70 0.01
CA MET A 467 8.25 10.39 -1.33
C MET A 467 9.25 9.57 -2.18
N LEU A 468 10.55 9.79 -2.00
CA LEU A 468 11.59 9.00 -2.66
C LEU A 468 11.76 7.63 -2.01
N GLU A 469 11.52 7.48 -0.70
CA GLU A 469 11.46 6.17 -0.02
C GLU A 469 10.26 5.33 -0.45
N GLU A 470 9.14 5.97 -0.78
CA GLU A 470 7.92 5.30 -1.24
C GLU A 470 8.09 4.61 -2.60
N GLN A 471 9.20 4.84 -3.31
CA GLN A 471 9.53 4.10 -4.52
C GLN A 471 9.73 2.60 -4.27
N TRP A 472 10.12 2.22 -3.04
CA TRP A 472 10.05 0.83 -2.55
C TRP A 472 8.64 0.57 -2.03
N GLN A 473 7.84 -0.07 -2.86
CA GLN A 473 6.39 -0.19 -2.66
C GLN A 473 6.05 -1.14 -1.51
N ARG A 474 4.91 -0.87 -0.88
CA ARG A 474 4.39 -1.64 0.27
C ARG A 474 3.02 -2.22 -0.03
N GLY A 475 2.71 -3.32 0.63
CA GLY A 475 1.39 -3.92 0.64
C GLY A 475 0.38 -3.06 1.40
N GLU A 476 -0.92 -3.38 1.28
CA GLU A 476 -2.00 -2.67 1.99
C GLU A 476 -1.87 -2.73 3.53
N ASP A 477 -1.11 -3.69 4.06
CA ASP A 477 -0.80 -3.85 5.48
C ASP A 477 0.44 -3.05 5.93
N GLY A 478 1.07 -2.30 5.01
CA GLY A 478 2.30 -1.55 5.24
C GLY A 478 3.57 -2.42 5.24
N GLY A 479 3.44 -3.72 4.96
CA GLY A 479 4.57 -4.64 4.83
C GLY A 479 5.28 -4.53 3.48
N ASP A 480 6.51 -5.04 3.39
CA ASP A 480 7.26 -5.07 2.13
C ASP A 480 6.54 -5.96 1.10
N VAL A 481 6.50 -5.52 -0.16
CA VAL A 481 6.01 -6.34 -1.27
C VAL A 481 7.09 -7.34 -1.67
N ASP A 482 6.76 -8.64 -1.66
CA ASP A 482 7.66 -9.70 -2.15
C ASP A 482 8.10 -9.44 -3.62
N GLU A 483 9.32 -9.85 -3.97
CA GLU A 483 10.02 -9.61 -5.26
C GLU A 483 9.13 -9.48 -6.53
N GLY A 484 9.33 -8.41 -7.31
CA GLY A 484 8.69 -8.20 -8.63
C GLY A 484 8.74 -6.74 -9.12
N ASP A 485 8.23 -6.45 -10.32
CA ASP A 485 8.17 -5.07 -10.88
C ASP A 485 7.29 -4.12 -10.07
N GLU A 486 6.43 -4.65 -9.19
CA GLU A 486 5.59 -3.89 -8.26
C GLU A 486 6.29 -3.60 -6.93
N ALA A 487 7.42 -4.25 -6.62
CA ALA A 487 8.17 -4.00 -5.38
C ALA A 487 8.99 -2.70 -5.43
N PHE A 488 9.29 -2.20 -6.64
CA PHE A 488 10.02 -0.96 -6.85
C PHE A 488 9.51 -0.20 -8.08
N LEU A 489 9.09 1.05 -7.90
CA LEU A 489 8.68 1.95 -8.98
C LEU A 489 9.70 3.07 -9.13
N ALA A 490 10.45 3.08 -10.23
CA ALA A 490 11.45 4.09 -10.51
C ALA A 490 10.82 5.46 -10.84
N PHE A 491 10.53 6.23 -9.80
CA PHE A 491 9.94 7.56 -9.91
C PHE A 491 10.91 8.57 -10.49
N SER A 492 10.57 9.17 -11.64
CA SER A 492 11.41 10.18 -12.30
C SER A 492 11.18 11.56 -11.69
N VAL A 493 12.28 12.28 -11.44
CA VAL A 493 12.30 13.64 -10.90
C VAL A 493 12.83 14.62 -11.94
N SER A 494 12.49 15.91 -11.86
CA SER A 494 12.97 16.94 -12.79
C SER A 494 14.48 17.21 -12.67
N GLU A 495 15.08 17.85 -13.70
CA GLU A 495 16.53 18.00 -13.87
C GLU A 495 17.27 18.73 -12.73
N ASN A 496 16.54 19.44 -11.87
CA ASN A 496 17.09 20.09 -10.69
C ASN A 496 17.23 19.17 -9.48
N VAL A 497 16.77 17.92 -9.55
CA VAL A 497 16.85 16.97 -8.44
C VAL A 497 17.84 15.87 -8.76
N GLU A 498 18.74 15.64 -7.82
CA GLU A 498 19.65 14.49 -7.80
C GLU A 498 19.57 13.84 -6.42
N TYR A 499 19.63 12.52 -6.35
CA TYR A 499 19.71 11.83 -5.06
C TYR A 499 20.55 10.56 -5.13
N VAL A 500 21.05 10.13 -3.98
CA VAL A 500 21.72 8.84 -3.83
C VAL A 500 21.02 8.03 -2.75
N TYR A 501 21.00 6.72 -2.93
CA TYR A 501 20.40 5.80 -1.98
C TYR A 501 21.30 4.57 -1.81
N ASP A 502 21.13 3.85 -0.71
CA ASP A 502 21.72 2.53 -0.48
C ASP A 502 20.57 1.50 -0.44
N SER A 503 20.49 0.69 -1.50
CA SER A 503 19.43 -0.32 -1.61
C SER A 503 19.51 -1.45 -0.59
N SER A 504 20.64 -1.58 0.12
CA SER A 504 20.84 -2.60 1.15
C SER A 504 20.29 -2.20 2.52
N ARG A 505 19.94 -0.93 2.71
CA ARG A 505 19.38 -0.42 3.97
C ARG A 505 17.91 -0.81 4.15
N GLY A 506 17.45 -0.69 5.38
CA GLY A 506 16.07 -0.97 5.78
C GLY A 506 15.08 -0.04 5.08
N THR A 507 13.81 -0.43 5.08
CA THR A 507 12.71 0.41 4.57
C THR A 507 12.65 1.73 5.35
N ASP A 508 12.39 2.84 4.64
CA ASP A 508 12.44 4.22 5.15
C ASP A 508 13.83 4.78 5.52
N ASP A 509 14.90 4.07 5.14
CA ASP A 509 16.28 4.45 5.48
C ASP A 509 17.24 4.22 4.30
N ARG A 510 16.75 4.22 3.05
CA ARG A 510 17.56 3.96 1.86
C ARG A 510 18.11 5.23 1.24
N VAL A 511 17.34 6.30 1.19
CA VAL A 511 17.71 7.59 0.59
C VAL A 511 18.73 8.27 1.49
N LEU A 512 19.98 8.34 1.04
CA LEU A 512 21.09 8.89 1.81
C LEU A 512 21.14 10.42 1.71
N GLU A 513 20.94 10.94 0.51
CA GLU A 513 21.06 12.37 0.24
C GLU A 513 20.17 12.77 -0.94
N VAL A 514 19.48 13.90 -0.79
CA VAL A 514 18.70 14.55 -1.85
C VAL A 514 19.23 15.96 -2.04
N ARG A 515 19.44 16.36 -3.30
CA ARG A 515 19.85 17.70 -3.69
C ARG A 515 18.82 18.33 -4.62
N VAL A 516 18.53 19.61 -4.39
CA VAL A 516 17.64 20.43 -5.23
C VAL A 516 18.42 21.66 -5.70
N ASP A 517 18.47 21.88 -7.00
CA ASP A 517 19.29 22.92 -7.66
C ASP A 517 20.78 22.87 -7.23
N GLY A 518 21.28 21.67 -6.94
CA GLY A 518 22.66 21.37 -6.54
C GLY A 518 22.96 21.53 -5.04
N GLU A 519 22.01 22.02 -4.24
CA GLU A 519 22.15 22.19 -2.79
C GLU A 519 21.46 21.04 -2.04
N PRO A 520 22.02 20.54 -0.92
CA PRO A 520 21.36 19.56 -0.07
C PRO A 520 19.99 20.04 0.39
N ILE A 521 19.03 19.11 0.46
CA ILE A 521 17.69 19.41 0.93
C ILE A 521 17.69 19.82 2.41
N ASP A 522 16.90 20.84 2.77
CA ASP A 522 16.63 21.19 4.16
C ASP A 522 15.40 20.39 4.61
N PRO A 523 15.50 19.49 5.61
CA PRO A 523 14.36 18.70 6.07
C PRO A 523 13.15 19.54 6.50
N GLU A 524 13.38 20.73 7.06
CA GLU A 524 12.32 21.68 7.44
C GLU A 524 11.97 22.67 6.31
N GLY A 525 12.72 22.67 5.21
CA GLY A 525 12.50 23.49 4.03
C GLY A 525 11.18 23.13 3.33
N THR A 526 10.60 24.08 2.60
CA THR A 526 9.34 23.89 1.86
C THR A 526 9.60 23.91 0.37
N TYR A 527 9.12 22.89 -0.33
CA TYR A 527 9.30 22.65 -1.76
C TYR A 527 7.94 22.51 -2.45
N THR A 528 7.82 22.96 -3.68
CA THR A 528 6.61 22.78 -4.49
C THR A 528 6.76 21.56 -5.40
N ILE A 529 5.97 20.52 -5.16
CA ILE A 529 5.86 19.37 -6.07
C ILE A 529 4.82 19.69 -7.13
N VAL A 530 5.12 19.34 -8.39
CA VAL A 530 4.15 19.37 -9.49
C VAL A 530 4.13 18.02 -10.20
N THR A 531 2.94 17.45 -10.33
CA THR A 531 2.72 16.15 -10.96
C THR A 531 1.25 15.96 -11.35
N ALA A 532 0.91 14.82 -11.93
CA ALA A 532 -0.47 14.43 -12.23
C ALA A 532 -1.30 14.29 -10.93
N SER A 533 -2.58 14.66 -10.98
CA SER A 533 -3.52 14.60 -9.84
C SER A 533 -3.53 13.25 -9.12
N PHE A 534 -3.43 12.14 -9.86
CA PHE A 534 -3.34 10.76 -9.37
C PHE A 534 -2.36 10.57 -8.19
N LEU A 535 -1.18 11.18 -8.22
CA LEU A 535 -0.19 10.99 -7.15
C LEU A 535 -0.52 11.81 -5.89
N PHE A 536 -1.19 12.96 -6.04
CA PHE A 536 -1.69 13.72 -4.89
C PHE A 536 -2.86 13.03 -4.17
N GLU A 537 -3.50 12.07 -4.82
CA GLU A 537 -4.55 11.22 -4.24
C GLU A 537 -3.99 10.00 -3.48
N GLY A 538 -2.66 9.86 -3.42
CA GLY A 538 -1.98 8.71 -2.80
C GLY A 538 -1.78 7.52 -3.75
N GLY A 539 -1.97 7.72 -5.07
CA GLY A 539 -1.66 6.72 -6.08
C GLY A 539 -0.20 6.25 -6.03
N ASP A 540 0.05 4.99 -6.41
CA ASP A 540 1.39 4.35 -6.35
C ASP A 540 2.05 4.44 -4.94
N ASN A 541 1.23 4.37 -3.88
CA ASN A 541 1.66 4.48 -2.48
C ASN A 541 2.31 5.82 -2.10
N MET A 542 2.00 6.90 -2.82
CA MET A 542 2.51 8.25 -2.54
C MET A 542 1.83 8.92 -1.33
N TRP A 543 1.93 8.31 -0.15
CA TRP A 543 1.26 8.77 1.06
C TRP A 543 1.81 10.09 1.57
N ALA A 544 3.14 10.28 1.52
CA ALA A 544 3.77 11.54 1.90
C ALA A 544 3.30 12.71 1.03
N LEU A 545 3.07 12.47 -0.27
CA LEU A 545 2.54 13.48 -1.18
C LEU A 545 1.04 13.75 -0.93
N ALA A 546 0.26 12.73 -0.54
CA ALA A 546 -1.15 12.89 -0.19
C ALA A 546 -1.35 13.81 1.04
N GLU A 547 -0.32 13.96 1.87
CA GLU A 547 -0.29 14.91 3.00
C GLU A 547 0.22 16.32 2.65
N ALA A 548 0.49 16.59 1.37
CA ALA A 548 0.95 17.88 0.91
C ALA A 548 -0.02 19.01 1.30
N GLN A 549 0.55 20.16 1.64
CA GLN A 549 -0.20 21.36 1.95
C GLN A 549 -0.42 22.19 0.69
N ASP A 550 -1.35 23.14 0.74
CA ASP A 550 -1.53 24.14 -0.31
C ASP A 550 -1.72 23.54 -1.73
N VAL A 551 -2.35 22.36 -1.80
CA VAL A 551 -2.60 21.65 -3.06
C VAL A 551 -3.52 22.48 -3.97
N ARG A 552 -3.05 22.71 -5.19
CA ARG A 552 -3.68 23.52 -6.22
C ARG A 552 -3.73 22.72 -7.51
N ASP A 553 -4.94 22.48 -7.98
CA ASP A 553 -5.20 22.00 -9.33
C ASP A 553 -5.14 23.18 -10.31
N SER A 554 -4.32 23.04 -11.35
CA SER A 554 -4.21 24.06 -12.41
C SER A 554 -5.45 24.12 -13.31
N GLY A 555 -6.28 23.07 -13.32
CA GLY A 555 -7.37 22.87 -14.28
C GLY A 555 -6.88 22.59 -15.70
N VAL A 556 -5.58 22.31 -15.87
CA VAL A 556 -4.95 22.01 -17.15
C VAL A 556 -4.59 20.54 -17.16
N LEU A 557 -4.96 19.84 -18.24
CA LEU A 557 -4.61 18.44 -18.41
C LEU A 557 -3.09 18.28 -18.51
N ASP A 558 -2.54 17.26 -17.87
CA ASP A 558 -1.10 16.91 -17.92
C ASP A 558 -0.59 16.80 -19.37
N ARG A 559 -1.38 16.22 -20.26
CA ARG A 559 -1.16 16.20 -21.71
C ARG A 559 -1.03 17.60 -22.31
N ASP A 560 -1.93 18.52 -21.97
CA ASP A 560 -1.94 19.86 -22.57
C ASP A 560 -0.75 20.69 -22.09
N ALA A 561 -0.34 20.50 -20.83
CA ALA A 561 0.92 21.02 -20.29
C ALA A 561 2.13 20.45 -21.05
N PHE A 562 2.15 19.14 -21.30
CA PHE A 562 3.20 18.48 -22.06
C PHE A 562 3.23 18.95 -23.54
N ILE A 563 2.07 19.11 -24.19
CA ILE A 563 1.96 19.68 -25.54
C ILE A 563 2.51 21.11 -25.57
N ALA A 564 2.20 21.93 -24.57
CA ALA A 564 2.76 23.28 -24.48
C ALA A 564 4.30 23.25 -24.35
N TYR A 565 4.84 22.30 -23.60
CA TYR A 565 6.28 22.07 -23.50
C TYR A 565 6.91 21.67 -24.85
N LEU A 566 6.31 20.72 -25.56
CA LEU A 566 6.74 20.31 -26.91
C LEU A 566 6.71 21.47 -27.92
N GLN A 567 5.71 22.35 -27.83
CA GLN A 567 5.62 23.54 -28.71
C GLN A 567 6.67 24.60 -28.38
N ALA A 568 7.13 24.66 -27.12
CA ALA A 568 8.15 25.60 -26.67
C ALA A 568 9.58 25.10 -26.94
N HIS A 569 9.77 23.79 -27.09
CA HIS A 569 11.08 23.14 -27.26
C HIS A 569 11.10 22.33 -28.56
N GLU A 570 11.71 22.89 -29.60
CA GLU A 570 11.92 22.20 -30.88
C GLU A 570 13.10 21.21 -30.77
N ASP A 571 12.97 20.07 -31.45
CA ASP A 571 14.01 19.06 -31.63
C ASP A 571 14.56 18.49 -30.31
N LEU A 572 13.65 18.10 -29.40
CA LEU A 572 13.99 17.51 -28.11
C LEU A 572 14.77 16.19 -28.31
N ALA A 573 15.98 16.13 -27.76
CA ALA A 573 16.77 14.92 -27.74
C ALA A 573 16.46 14.09 -26.48
N PRO A 574 16.58 12.75 -26.52
CA PRO A 574 16.44 11.93 -25.33
C PRO A 574 17.51 12.26 -24.28
N ASP A 575 17.08 12.45 -23.03
CA ASP A 575 17.96 12.63 -21.88
C ASP A 575 18.23 11.28 -21.21
N TYR A 576 19.43 10.73 -21.46
CA TYR A 576 19.87 9.46 -20.85
C TYR A 576 20.56 9.64 -19.49
N SER A 577 20.63 10.87 -18.96
CA SER A 577 21.19 11.09 -17.64
C SER A 577 20.40 10.33 -16.58
N GLN A 578 21.12 9.82 -15.58
CA GLN A 578 20.51 9.34 -14.35
C GLN A 578 20.55 10.46 -13.33
N ARG A 579 19.42 10.66 -12.66
CA ARG A 579 19.23 11.64 -11.57
C ARG A 579 19.29 10.95 -10.20
N GLN A 580 19.60 9.66 -10.20
CA GLN A 580 19.75 8.83 -9.00
C GLN A 580 20.90 7.82 -9.15
N ALA A 581 21.48 7.40 -8.03
CA ALA A 581 22.46 6.32 -7.97
C ALA A 581 22.31 5.47 -6.71
N ASP A 582 22.48 4.16 -6.87
CA ASP A 582 22.69 3.25 -5.73
C ASP A 582 24.17 3.34 -5.35
N LEU A 583 24.42 3.84 -4.14
CA LEU A 583 25.74 4.17 -3.61
C LEU A 583 25.92 3.48 -2.27
N GLN A 584 26.80 2.49 -2.25
CA GLN A 584 27.14 1.74 -1.03
C GLN A 584 28.63 1.88 -0.75
N LEU A 585 28.96 2.05 0.52
CA LEU A 585 30.36 2.04 0.96
C LEU A 585 30.71 0.64 1.47
N ALA A 586 31.78 0.07 0.92
CA ALA A 586 32.30 -1.24 1.27
C ALA A 586 33.83 -1.18 1.46
N GLY A 587 34.42 -2.26 1.97
CA GLY A 587 35.87 -2.32 2.23
C GLY A 587 36.24 -1.95 3.65
N ASP A 588 37.54 -1.84 3.89
CA ASP A 588 38.14 -1.45 5.19
C ASP A 588 38.52 0.05 5.13
N GLU A 589 38.65 0.73 6.26
CA GLU A 589 38.97 2.17 6.38
C GLU A 589 40.26 2.56 5.64
N ASP A 590 41.22 1.62 5.60
CA ASP A 590 42.49 1.78 4.89
C ASP A 590 42.33 1.70 3.35
N ALA A 591 41.24 1.13 2.85
CA ALA A 591 40.99 0.92 1.43
C ALA A 591 39.47 0.94 1.08
N PRO A 592 38.79 2.08 1.28
CA PRO A 592 37.35 2.16 1.05
C PRO A 592 37.04 1.96 -0.44
N THR A 593 35.95 1.27 -0.70
CA THR A 593 35.47 0.93 -2.04
C THR A 593 34.03 1.37 -2.16
N LEU A 594 33.75 2.27 -3.10
CA LEU A 594 32.38 2.63 -3.45
C LEU A 594 31.82 1.61 -4.43
N ARG A 595 30.71 0.97 -4.05
CA ARG A 595 29.89 0.18 -4.96
C ARG A 595 28.82 1.10 -5.54
N LEU A 596 28.85 1.27 -6.86
CA LEU A 596 27.96 2.16 -7.60
C LEU A 596 27.12 1.35 -8.59
N ALA A 597 25.80 1.45 -8.48
CA ALA A 597 24.84 0.83 -9.39
C ALA A 597 23.72 1.81 -9.79
N GLY A 598 22.82 1.36 -10.67
CA GLY A 598 21.68 2.18 -11.12
C GLY A 598 22.05 3.33 -12.07
N LEU A 599 23.28 3.37 -12.59
CA LEU A 599 23.78 4.47 -13.43
C LEU A 599 23.44 4.33 -14.92
N GLU A 600 22.86 3.20 -15.32
CA GLU A 600 22.58 2.88 -16.72
C GLU A 600 21.12 3.15 -17.10
N SER A 601 20.91 4.05 -18.06
CA SER A 601 19.60 4.24 -18.70
C SER A 601 19.30 3.05 -19.62
N GLN A 602 18.13 2.43 -19.43
CA GLN A 602 17.67 1.36 -20.31
C GLN A 602 16.74 1.85 -21.43
N SER A 603 16.65 3.17 -21.65
CA SER A 603 15.96 3.73 -22.82
C SER A 603 16.69 3.38 -24.12
N LEU A 604 15.96 3.28 -25.22
CA LEU A 604 16.55 3.00 -26.52
C LEU A 604 17.46 4.16 -26.97
N GLY A 605 18.57 3.81 -27.61
CA GLY A 605 19.61 4.76 -28.02
C GLY A 605 20.60 5.13 -26.92
N ALA A 606 20.35 4.76 -25.65
CA ALA A 606 21.30 4.98 -24.56
C ALA A 606 22.63 4.25 -24.83
N PRO A 607 23.78 4.89 -24.57
CA PRO A 607 25.08 4.25 -24.75
C PRO A 607 25.40 3.29 -23.60
N GLU A 608 26.03 2.16 -23.91
CA GLU A 608 26.50 1.18 -22.92
C GLU A 608 27.61 1.78 -22.05
N ILE A 609 27.41 1.84 -20.74
CA ILE A 609 28.41 2.35 -19.81
C ILE A 609 29.50 1.29 -19.62
N THR A 610 30.76 1.69 -19.81
CA THR A 610 31.93 0.79 -19.72
C THR A 610 32.79 1.05 -18.49
N SER A 611 32.78 2.27 -17.97
CA SER A 611 33.41 2.65 -16.72
C SER A 611 32.69 3.81 -16.05
N VAL A 612 32.86 3.92 -14.74
CA VAL A 612 32.41 5.04 -13.91
C VAL A 612 33.63 5.78 -13.40
N THR A 613 33.53 7.11 -13.39
CA THR A 613 34.54 8.01 -12.85
C THR A 613 33.98 8.72 -11.61
N VAL A 614 34.70 8.63 -10.49
CA VAL A 614 34.39 9.32 -9.24
C VAL A 614 35.47 10.38 -9.00
N ASP A 615 35.09 11.65 -9.03
CA ASP A 615 35.96 12.77 -8.66
C ASP A 615 35.69 13.17 -7.21
N VAL A 616 36.70 13.09 -6.35
CA VAL A 616 36.61 13.44 -4.93
C VAL A 616 37.39 14.73 -4.64
N GLY A 617 37.33 15.68 -5.58
CA GLY A 617 37.96 16.99 -5.46
C GLY A 617 39.47 16.91 -5.23
N GLU A 618 39.92 17.33 -4.05
CA GLU A 618 41.36 17.36 -3.73
C GLU A 618 41.99 15.96 -3.54
N HIS A 619 41.17 14.93 -3.34
CA HIS A 619 41.60 13.54 -3.13
C HIS A 619 41.82 12.79 -4.44
N GLY A 620 41.43 13.39 -5.57
CA GLY A 620 41.72 12.90 -6.91
C GLY A 620 40.51 12.30 -7.61
N THR A 621 40.77 11.73 -8.79
CA THR A 621 39.76 11.17 -9.68
C THR A 621 40.06 9.68 -9.87
N PHE A 622 39.08 8.82 -9.62
CA PHE A 622 39.15 7.37 -9.66
C PHE A 622 38.25 6.84 -10.78
N GLU A 623 38.68 5.81 -11.49
CA GLU A 623 37.90 5.21 -12.58
C GLU A 623 37.89 3.69 -12.40
N ALA A 624 36.70 3.10 -12.46
CA ALA A 624 36.49 1.65 -12.35
C ALA A 624 35.63 1.12 -13.49
N PRO A 625 35.84 -0.12 -13.94
CA PRO A 625 34.97 -0.75 -14.93
C PRO A 625 33.55 -0.87 -14.38
N TYR A 626 32.57 -0.61 -15.24
CA TYR A 626 31.15 -0.82 -14.96
C TYR A 626 30.69 -2.04 -15.75
N GLY A 627 30.09 -3.01 -15.08
CA GLY A 627 29.72 -4.26 -15.72
C GLY A 627 29.00 -5.23 -14.78
N PRO A 628 28.59 -6.40 -15.29
CA PRO A 628 27.78 -7.35 -14.54
C PRO A 628 28.55 -7.87 -13.33
N ASP A 629 27.92 -7.76 -12.17
CA ASP A 629 28.35 -8.37 -10.91
C ASP A 629 28.34 -9.90 -11.01
N GLU A 630 29.32 -10.56 -10.36
CA GLU A 630 29.48 -12.01 -10.48
C GLU A 630 28.38 -12.80 -9.76
N GLU A 631 27.73 -12.20 -8.76
CA GLU A 631 26.72 -12.85 -7.91
C GLU A 631 25.29 -12.55 -8.39
N THR A 632 24.99 -11.28 -8.65
CA THR A 632 23.65 -10.80 -9.03
C THR A 632 23.45 -10.68 -10.53
N GLY A 633 24.52 -10.54 -11.31
CA GLY A 633 24.47 -10.24 -12.75
C GLY A 633 24.05 -8.81 -13.09
N ALA A 634 23.68 -8.00 -12.10
CA ALA A 634 23.32 -6.59 -12.29
C ALA A 634 24.58 -5.74 -12.55
N PRO A 635 24.50 -4.69 -13.38
CA PRO A 635 25.66 -3.87 -13.67
C PRO A 635 26.02 -2.96 -12.48
N LEU A 636 27.28 -3.02 -12.04
CA LEU A 636 27.84 -2.15 -11.01
C LEU A 636 29.31 -1.80 -11.30
N ALA A 637 29.83 -0.79 -10.58
CA ALA A 637 31.26 -0.50 -10.49
C ALA A 637 31.73 -0.55 -9.03
N GLU A 638 32.90 -1.15 -8.81
CA GLU A 638 33.62 -1.09 -7.52
C GLU A 638 34.80 -0.12 -7.65
N VAL A 639 34.64 1.07 -7.09
CA VAL A 639 35.62 2.16 -7.17
C VAL A 639 36.47 2.17 -5.91
N ALA A 640 37.67 1.59 -6.00
CA ALA A 640 38.67 1.68 -4.94
C ALA A 640 39.15 3.14 -4.80
N LEU A 641 38.90 3.73 -3.64
CA LEU A 641 39.29 5.08 -3.29
C LEU A 641 40.74 5.13 -2.79
N ALA A 642 41.26 6.35 -2.55
CA ALA A 642 42.60 6.52 -1.98
C ALA A 642 42.63 6.05 -0.51
N GLU A 643 43.75 5.45 -0.10
CA GLU A 643 43.99 5.07 1.30
C GLU A 643 43.80 6.29 2.23
N GLY A 644 42.99 6.13 3.28
CA GLY A 644 42.67 7.18 4.26
C GLY A 644 41.68 8.26 3.80
N LEU A 645 40.90 8.00 2.74
CA LEU A 645 39.78 8.85 2.34
C LEU A 645 38.53 8.45 3.12
N CYS A 646 38.04 9.33 3.98
CA CYS A 646 36.96 9.02 4.91
C CYS A 646 36.12 10.29 5.16
N ALA A 647 34.79 10.17 5.20
CA ALA A 647 33.86 11.26 5.51
C ALA A 647 33.23 11.11 6.90
N THR A 648 33.25 12.18 7.69
CA THR A 648 32.51 12.31 8.96
C THR A 648 31.37 13.31 8.80
N GLU A 649 30.40 13.30 9.69
CA GLU A 649 29.37 14.35 9.75
C GLU A 649 29.98 15.77 9.88
N GLU A 650 31.12 15.90 10.58
CA GLU A 650 31.80 17.19 10.75
C GLU A 650 32.68 17.60 9.55
N ALA A 651 33.06 16.64 8.71
CA ALA A 651 33.91 16.83 7.53
C ALA A 651 33.40 15.98 6.36
N PRO A 652 32.26 16.37 5.74
CA PRO A 652 31.74 15.67 4.59
C PRO A 652 32.73 15.76 3.42
N VAL A 653 32.85 14.67 2.68
CA VAL A 653 33.74 14.59 1.52
C VAL A 653 32.86 14.56 0.27
N PRO A 654 32.74 15.67 -0.47
CA PRO A 654 31.94 15.69 -1.67
C PRO A 654 32.61 14.86 -2.78
N LEU A 655 31.78 14.14 -3.51
CA LEU A 655 32.16 13.38 -4.69
C LEU A 655 31.22 13.70 -5.86
N THR A 656 31.75 13.55 -7.07
CA THR A 656 30.98 13.67 -8.31
C THR A 656 31.15 12.40 -9.13
N ILE A 657 30.03 11.75 -9.46
CA ILE A 657 29.95 10.50 -10.21
C ILE A 657 29.61 10.82 -11.66
N THR A 658 30.44 10.36 -12.59
CA THR A 658 30.22 10.50 -14.05
C THR A 658 30.45 9.18 -14.77
N THR A 659 29.86 9.04 -15.96
CA THR A 659 29.89 7.80 -16.75
C THR A 659 30.80 7.89 -17.97
N VAL A 660 31.33 6.75 -18.42
CA VAL A 660 32.13 6.63 -19.64
C VAL A 660 31.58 5.49 -20.51
N PRO A 661 31.11 5.78 -21.75
CA PRO A 661 30.95 7.11 -22.35
C PRO A 661 29.96 7.99 -21.59
N ALA A 662 30.08 9.30 -21.73
CA ALA A 662 29.21 10.25 -21.04
C ALA A 662 27.76 10.13 -21.54
N THR A 663 26.84 9.88 -20.60
CA THR A 663 25.38 9.83 -20.82
C THR A 663 24.68 11.16 -20.49
N GLY A 664 25.40 12.10 -19.86
CA GLY A 664 24.81 13.27 -19.21
C GLY A 664 24.67 13.10 -17.70
N THR A 665 24.84 11.89 -17.17
CA THR A 665 24.87 11.62 -15.72
C THR A 665 26.06 12.31 -15.07
N GLU A 666 25.77 13.23 -14.14
CA GLU A 666 26.73 13.89 -13.26
C GLU A 666 26.06 14.02 -11.88
N ILE A 667 26.24 13.03 -11.00
CA ILE A 667 25.59 13.01 -9.69
C ILE A 667 26.57 13.54 -8.64
N THR A 668 26.16 14.58 -7.91
CA THR A 668 26.91 15.07 -6.75
C THR A 668 26.34 14.48 -5.48
N ALA A 669 27.21 13.91 -4.65
CA ALA A 669 26.85 13.38 -3.35
C ALA A 669 27.99 13.61 -2.36
N GLU A 670 27.72 13.36 -1.09
CA GLU A 670 28.73 13.21 -0.06
C GLU A 670 29.10 11.72 0.06
N LEU A 671 30.39 11.45 0.28
CA LEU A 671 30.83 10.12 0.63
C LEU A 671 30.06 9.69 1.89
N PRO A 672 29.43 8.50 1.92
CA PRO A 672 28.70 8.03 3.08
C PRO A 672 29.56 8.15 4.33
N VAL A 673 28.96 8.71 5.38
CA VAL A 673 29.64 8.90 6.64
C VAL A 673 30.04 7.54 7.18
N THR A 674 31.32 7.43 7.54
CA THR A 674 31.85 6.33 8.34
C THR A 674 32.20 6.89 9.69
N GLU A 675 31.85 6.17 10.75
CA GLU A 675 32.12 6.60 12.14
C GLU A 675 33.63 6.76 12.42
N ASP A 676 34.51 6.14 11.61
CA ASP A 676 35.96 6.11 11.82
C ASP A 676 36.80 6.91 10.80
N CYS A 677 36.59 8.23 10.71
CA CYS A 677 37.53 9.09 9.99
C CYS A 677 38.58 9.66 10.91
N GLY A 678 39.58 8.83 11.21
CA GLY A 678 40.75 9.26 11.96
C GLY A 678 41.46 10.46 11.31
N GLU A 679 41.52 11.59 12.02
CA GLU A 679 42.63 12.53 11.86
C GLU A 679 43.93 11.73 11.90
N GLY A 680 44.74 11.84 10.84
CA GLY A 680 46.05 11.20 10.78
C GLY A 680 46.96 11.57 11.96
N GLY A 681 46.87 10.78 13.03
CA GLY A 681 48.02 10.30 13.77
C GLY A 681 48.58 9.08 13.03
N GLU A 682 49.89 8.87 13.07
CA GLU A 682 50.39 7.47 13.04
C GLU A 682 49.51 6.65 13.99
N PRO A 683 49.17 5.36 13.73
CA PRO A 683 48.37 4.57 14.66
C PRO A 683 48.93 4.83 16.03
N GLY A 684 48.16 5.59 16.82
CA GLY A 684 48.47 5.76 18.22
C GLY A 684 48.58 4.33 18.71
N GLU A 685 49.59 4.05 19.52
CA GLU A 685 49.45 2.87 20.37
C GLU A 685 48.03 2.97 20.97
N ALA A 686 47.16 2.01 20.64
CA ALA A 686 45.77 2.01 21.05
C ALA A 686 45.71 2.41 22.52
N GLN A 687 44.89 3.41 22.83
CA GLN A 687 44.98 4.02 24.14
C GLN A 687 44.56 2.99 25.19
N GLU A 688 45.45 2.69 26.15
CA GLU A 688 45.06 1.91 27.31
C GLU A 688 44.05 2.72 28.13
N VAL A 689 42.78 2.37 28.01
CA VAL A 689 41.65 2.99 28.72
C VAL A 689 40.90 1.93 29.51
N SER A 690 40.23 2.36 30.58
CA SER A 690 39.29 1.49 31.28
C SER A 690 37.96 1.38 30.54
N ILE A 691 37.23 0.28 30.76
CA ILE A 691 35.88 0.10 30.20
C ILE A 691 34.94 1.25 30.62
N ALA A 692 35.10 1.80 31.82
CA ALA A 692 34.30 2.95 32.27
C ALA A 692 34.62 4.27 31.55
N GLU A 693 35.84 4.41 31.02
CA GLU A 693 36.18 5.55 30.15
C GLU A 693 35.63 5.36 28.74
N ILE A 694 35.54 4.10 28.27
CA ILE A 694 34.88 3.74 27.00
C ILE A 694 33.38 4.00 27.09
N GLN A 695 32.71 3.54 28.14
CA GLN A 695 31.28 3.74 28.31
C GLN A 695 30.92 5.21 28.62
N GLY A 696 31.75 5.90 29.40
CA GLY A 696 31.44 7.28 29.80
C GLY A 696 30.28 7.37 30.79
N THR A 697 29.52 8.47 30.74
CA THR A 697 28.41 8.76 31.67
C THR A 697 27.15 9.26 30.96
N GLY A 698 27.11 9.18 29.63
CA GLY A 698 25.96 9.55 28.79
C GLY A 698 25.53 8.33 27.96
N ALA A 699 24.51 8.52 27.13
CA ALA A 699 23.98 7.45 26.27
C ALA A 699 24.90 7.09 25.08
N GLU A 700 25.94 7.87 24.83
CA GLU A 700 26.94 7.60 23.81
C GLU A 700 28.33 7.60 24.45
N SER A 701 29.19 6.71 23.96
CA SER A 701 30.59 6.69 24.35
C SER A 701 31.29 8.02 24.06
N PRO A 702 32.11 8.56 24.99
CA PRO A 702 32.95 9.71 24.69
C PRO A 702 34.16 9.35 23.80
N LEU A 703 34.32 8.08 23.41
CA LEU A 703 35.43 7.54 22.65
C LEU A 703 35.00 6.93 21.30
N VAL A 704 33.77 7.19 20.82
CA VAL A 704 33.33 6.75 19.47
C VAL A 704 34.38 7.16 18.42
N GLY A 705 34.77 6.22 17.56
CA GLY A 705 35.81 6.37 16.55
C GLY A 705 37.24 6.38 17.11
N GLU A 706 37.47 6.03 18.39
CA GLU A 706 38.82 5.87 18.95
C GLU A 706 39.22 4.39 19.05
N ALA A 707 40.42 4.07 18.58
CA ALA A 707 41.06 2.77 18.80
C ALA A 707 41.57 2.63 20.25
N VAL A 708 40.95 1.73 20.99
CA VAL A 708 41.21 1.49 22.42
C VAL A 708 41.81 0.13 22.67
N THR A 709 42.66 0.03 23.69
CA THR A 709 43.04 -1.25 24.30
C THR A 709 42.48 -1.30 25.71
N THR A 710 41.68 -2.32 26.01
CA THR A 710 41.13 -2.51 27.36
C THR A 710 41.21 -3.97 27.79
N GLU A 711 41.19 -4.19 29.10
CA GLU A 711 41.22 -5.50 29.72
C GLU A 711 39.91 -5.76 30.46
N GLY A 712 39.36 -6.96 30.31
CA GLY A 712 38.15 -7.35 31.00
C GLY A 712 38.04 -8.86 31.19
N VAL A 713 37.10 -9.25 32.02
CA VAL A 713 36.66 -10.62 32.20
C VAL A 713 35.45 -10.84 31.31
N VAL A 714 35.48 -11.86 30.47
CA VAL A 714 34.35 -12.22 29.60
C VAL A 714 33.16 -12.64 30.48
N THR A 715 32.03 -11.94 30.35
CA THR A 715 30.81 -12.18 31.14
C THR A 715 29.67 -12.78 30.32
N ALA A 716 29.69 -12.63 28.99
CA ALA A 716 28.76 -13.27 28.07
C ALA A 716 29.42 -13.58 26.73
N VAL A 717 28.95 -14.61 26.01
CA VAL A 717 29.50 -15.04 24.71
C VAL A 717 28.38 -15.43 23.75
N TYR A 718 28.34 -14.78 22.59
CA TYR A 718 27.35 -14.97 21.52
C TYR A 718 28.02 -15.41 20.22
N ALA A 719 28.65 -16.60 20.28
CA ALA A 719 29.35 -17.19 19.13
C ALA A 719 28.41 -17.86 18.10
N THR A 720 27.14 -18.03 18.45
CA THR A 720 26.04 -18.52 17.61
C THR A 720 24.88 -17.53 17.71
N GLY A 721 23.95 -17.55 16.75
CA GLY A 721 22.93 -16.50 16.60
C GLY A 721 23.44 -15.29 15.79
N GLY A 722 22.80 -14.13 15.93
CA GLY A 722 23.13 -12.92 15.14
C GLY A 722 23.90 -11.81 15.87
N LEU A 723 24.13 -11.90 17.19
CA LEU A 723 24.90 -10.89 17.93
C LEU A 723 26.41 -10.92 17.62
N ASN A 724 26.95 -12.10 17.25
CA ASN A 724 28.32 -12.27 16.74
C ASN A 724 29.45 -11.64 17.61
N GLY A 725 29.33 -11.71 18.93
CA GLY A 725 30.26 -11.02 19.85
C GLY A 725 30.29 -11.62 21.25
N TYR A 726 30.85 -10.88 22.20
CA TYR A 726 30.93 -11.25 23.62
C TYR A 726 31.01 -9.99 24.48
N VAL A 727 30.65 -10.08 25.75
CA VAL A 727 30.75 -8.95 26.69
C VAL A 727 31.97 -9.12 27.56
N ILE A 728 32.71 -8.04 27.78
CA ILE A 728 33.78 -7.99 28.79
C ILE A 728 33.42 -6.99 29.88
N GLN A 729 33.75 -7.32 31.12
CA GLN A 729 33.54 -6.45 32.28
C GLN A 729 34.82 -6.33 33.12
N THR A 730 35.04 -5.15 33.69
CA THR A 730 36.23 -4.85 34.47
C THR A 730 36.35 -5.82 35.66
N GLY A 731 37.50 -6.47 35.81
CA GLY A 731 37.68 -7.47 36.88
C GLY A 731 37.48 -6.89 38.30
N GLY A 732 36.77 -7.62 39.16
CA GLY A 732 36.46 -7.21 40.54
C GLY A 732 35.33 -6.19 40.68
N THR A 733 34.58 -5.88 39.62
CA THR A 733 33.39 -5.02 39.66
C THR A 733 32.09 -5.81 39.80
N GLY A 734 30.97 -5.09 39.98
CA GLY A 734 29.64 -5.62 40.26
C GLY A 734 29.34 -5.76 41.75
N GLY A 735 28.57 -6.79 42.14
CA GLY A 735 28.06 -6.93 43.50
C GLY A 735 26.96 -5.91 43.84
N ALA A 736 26.83 -5.51 45.11
CA ALA A 736 25.82 -4.51 45.50
C ALA A 736 26.18 -3.12 44.96
N LEU A 737 25.36 -2.59 44.04
CA LEU A 737 25.53 -1.29 43.41
C LEU A 737 24.43 -0.31 43.85
N ASP A 738 24.84 0.95 44.01
CA ASP A 738 23.97 2.10 44.28
C ASP A 738 23.94 2.97 43.02
N VAL A 739 22.91 2.81 42.19
CA VAL A 739 22.76 3.50 40.88
C VAL A 739 22.67 5.01 41.00
N ASP A 740 22.34 5.56 42.17
CA ASP A 740 22.40 7.02 42.40
C ASP A 740 23.84 7.55 42.40
N THR A 741 24.82 6.65 42.59
CA THR A 741 26.24 7.00 42.68
C THR A 741 27.12 6.25 41.66
N HIS A 742 26.57 5.23 41.02
CA HIS A 742 27.19 4.53 39.89
C HIS A 742 26.84 5.31 38.62
N THR A 743 27.83 5.97 38.01
CA THR A 743 27.57 6.95 36.94
C THR A 743 28.07 6.52 35.57
N GLY A 744 28.59 5.30 35.43
CA GLY A 744 29.11 4.80 34.17
C GLY A 744 29.38 3.31 34.26
N SER A 745 29.07 2.58 33.19
CA SER A 745 29.21 1.14 33.17
C SER A 745 30.68 0.70 33.32
N THR A 746 30.86 -0.53 33.79
CA THR A 746 32.18 -1.18 33.82
C THR A 746 32.27 -2.36 32.86
N ALA A 747 31.27 -2.54 32.01
CA ALA A 747 31.18 -3.56 30.98
C ALA A 747 30.95 -2.93 29.60
N VAL A 748 31.33 -3.64 28.55
CA VAL A 748 31.13 -3.21 27.16
C VAL A 748 30.99 -4.43 26.26
N PHE A 749 30.14 -4.33 25.24
CA PHE A 749 30.03 -5.36 24.22
C PHE A 749 31.22 -5.31 23.26
N VAL A 750 31.72 -6.48 22.88
CA VAL A 750 32.79 -6.64 21.89
C VAL A 750 32.20 -7.34 20.69
N TYR A 751 31.96 -6.57 19.62
CA TYR A 751 31.53 -7.12 18.34
C TYR A 751 32.74 -7.74 17.64
N SER A 752 32.73 -9.06 17.50
CA SER A 752 33.84 -9.77 16.88
C SER A 752 33.43 -11.17 16.41
N PRO A 753 32.85 -11.29 15.21
CA PRO A 753 32.52 -12.59 14.63
C PRO A 753 33.74 -13.52 14.53
N SER A 754 34.92 -12.92 14.36
CA SER A 754 36.18 -13.63 14.21
C SER A 754 36.74 -14.21 15.52
N THR A 755 36.41 -13.61 16.67
CA THR A 755 36.98 -14.01 17.97
C THR A 755 35.97 -14.54 18.99
N ALA A 756 34.66 -14.38 18.76
CA ALA A 756 33.62 -14.84 19.69
C ALA A 756 33.71 -16.35 20.01
N SER A 757 34.08 -17.19 19.03
CA SER A 757 34.29 -18.63 19.25
C SER A 757 35.61 -19.01 19.93
N GLN A 758 36.46 -18.03 20.24
CA GLN A 758 37.80 -18.22 20.83
C GLN A 758 37.86 -17.92 22.33
N VAL A 759 36.79 -17.40 22.91
CA VAL A 759 36.70 -17.00 24.34
C VAL A 759 35.64 -17.81 25.08
N GLU A 760 35.85 -18.02 26.38
CA GLU A 760 34.89 -18.63 27.29
C GLU A 760 34.54 -17.65 28.43
N ILE A 761 33.32 -17.73 28.98
CA ILE A 761 32.93 -16.92 30.16
C ILE A 761 33.92 -17.16 31.31
N GLY A 762 34.42 -16.07 31.89
CA GLY A 762 35.44 -16.05 32.93
C GLY A 762 36.87 -15.90 32.42
N ASP A 763 37.10 -15.95 31.11
CA ASP A 763 38.42 -15.64 30.52
C ASP A 763 38.79 -14.18 30.78
N SER A 764 40.05 -13.95 31.13
CA SER A 764 40.62 -12.61 31.21
C SER A 764 41.29 -12.28 29.90
N VAL A 765 40.78 -11.28 29.20
CA VAL A 765 41.21 -10.92 27.86
C VAL A 765 41.60 -9.46 27.81
N ARG A 766 42.55 -9.16 26.94
CA ARG A 766 42.81 -7.81 26.42
C ARG A 766 42.25 -7.76 25.01
N VAL A 767 41.41 -6.77 24.76
CA VAL A 767 40.88 -6.51 23.43
C VAL A 767 41.42 -5.18 22.92
N THR A 768 41.70 -5.12 21.63
CA THR A 768 42.08 -3.90 20.92
C THR A 768 41.21 -3.78 19.68
N GLY A 769 40.52 -2.65 19.58
CA GLY A 769 39.53 -2.38 18.55
C GLY A 769 39.01 -0.96 18.68
N GLU A 770 38.16 -0.57 17.76
CA GLU A 770 37.53 0.74 17.73
C GLU A 770 36.21 0.72 18.50
N VAL A 771 35.91 1.81 19.19
CA VAL A 771 34.62 2.01 19.86
C VAL A 771 33.61 2.58 18.86
N SER A 772 32.43 1.98 18.78
CA SER A 772 31.33 2.45 17.92
C SER A 772 30.00 2.36 18.67
N GLU A 773 28.96 3.01 18.15
CA GLU A 773 27.57 2.81 18.59
C GLU A 773 26.83 1.93 17.58
N TYR A 774 25.99 1.02 18.04
CA TYR A 774 25.17 0.20 17.14
C TYR A 774 23.76 0.03 17.69
N HIS A 775 22.78 0.62 17.00
CA HIS A 775 21.39 0.76 17.48
C HIS A 775 21.29 1.34 18.90
N GLY A 776 22.15 2.33 19.19
CA GLY A 776 22.26 2.98 20.50
C GLY A 776 23.03 2.21 21.57
N SER A 777 23.77 1.15 21.20
CA SER A 777 24.60 0.38 22.13
C SER A 777 26.09 0.62 21.93
N THR A 778 26.81 0.92 23.02
CA THR A 778 28.27 1.13 22.95
C THR A 778 29.01 -0.21 22.81
N GLN A 779 29.75 -0.38 21.72
CA GLN A 779 30.53 -1.59 21.48
C GLN A 779 31.98 -1.31 21.07
N ILE A 780 32.83 -2.35 21.17
CA ILE A 780 34.18 -2.36 20.58
C ILE A 780 34.21 -3.35 19.42
N THR A 781 34.51 -2.87 18.21
CA THR A 781 34.70 -3.72 17.03
C THR A 781 36.12 -4.28 17.01
N VAL A 782 36.26 -5.61 17.13
CA VAL A 782 37.55 -6.29 17.28
C VAL A 782 37.82 -7.25 16.13
N GLY A 783 38.90 -7.01 15.40
CA GLY A 783 39.41 -7.93 14.37
C GLY A 783 40.10 -9.17 14.96
N ALA A 784 40.44 -10.15 14.10
CA ALA A 784 40.99 -11.44 14.51
C ALA A 784 42.32 -11.35 15.30
N GLU A 785 43.12 -10.30 15.07
CA GLU A 785 44.39 -10.05 15.78
C GLU A 785 44.23 -9.18 17.04
N GLY A 786 43.04 -8.62 17.27
CA GLY A 786 42.76 -7.70 18.38
C GLY A 786 42.45 -8.38 19.72
N LEU A 787 42.33 -9.71 19.76
CA LEU A 787 42.14 -10.49 20.99
C LEU A 787 43.45 -11.07 21.53
N GLU A 788 43.81 -10.73 22.76
CA GLU A 788 44.93 -11.31 23.50
C GLU A 788 44.46 -11.92 24.84
N PRO A 789 44.55 -13.25 25.04
CA PRO A 789 44.32 -13.87 26.35
C PRO A 789 45.40 -13.46 27.36
N LEU A 790 45.01 -13.11 28.59
CA LEU A 790 45.95 -12.69 29.63
C LEU A 790 46.60 -13.89 30.35
N ASP A 791 47.93 -13.82 30.55
CA ASP A 791 48.71 -14.84 31.27
C ASP A 791 48.37 -14.90 32.79
N GLU A 792 47.94 -13.77 33.37
CA GLU A 792 47.50 -13.64 34.75
C GLU A 792 46.02 -13.24 34.76
N ALA A 793 45.17 -14.08 35.37
CA ALA A 793 43.74 -13.83 35.44
C ALA A 793 43.43 -12.59 36.30
N LEU A 794 42.50 -11.76 35.82
CA LEU A 794 41.93 -10.64 36.56
C LEU A 794 41.09 -11.16 37.74
N GLU A 795 40.73 -10.27 38.67
CA GLU A 795 39.74 -10.61 39.70
C GLU A 795 38.39 -10.94 39.03
N PRO A 796 37.68 -11.99 39.49
CA PRO A 796 36.40 -12.37 38.90
C PRO A 796 35.37 -11.25 39.07
N VAL A 797 34.47 -11.11 38.10
CA VAL A 797 33.30 -10.24 38.17
C VAL A 797 32.22 -10.91 39.03
N GLU A 798 31.57 -10.13 39.89
CA GLU A 798 30.36 -10.55 40.59
C GLU A 798 29.14 -9.94 39.87
N PRO A 799 28.01 -10.65 39.68
CA PRO A 799 26.81 -10.02 39.12
C PRO A 799 26.37 -8.81 39.97
N ALA A 800 25.96 -7.74 39.31
CA ALA A 800 25.40 -6.56 39.94
C ALA A 800 24.06 -6.91 40.62
N THR A 801 23.81 -6.30 41.77
CA THR A 801 22.53 -6.34 42.50
C THR A 801 22.19 -4.92 42.93
N LEU A 802 20.96 -4.47 42.65
CA LEU A 802 20.56 -3.07 42.84
C LEU A 802 19.61 -2.94 44.04
N ASP A 803 19.94 -2.09 45.03
CA ASP A 803 19.18 -1.92 46.27
C ASP A 803 17.79 -1.23 46.09
N GLY A 804 17.35 -1.01 44.84
CA GLY A 804 16.06 -0.42 44.46
C GLY A 804 15.36 -1.09 43.27
N GLY A 805 15.89 -2.20 42.74
CA GLY A 805 15.45 -2.82 41.48
C GLY A 805 15.99 -2.11 40.23
N PHE A 806 15.58 -2.57 39.06
CA PHE A 806 15.99 -2.01 37.77
C PHE A 806 15.57 -0.53 37.66
N PRO A 807 16.48 0.36 37.24
CA PRO A 807 16.17 1.78 37.16
C PRO A 807 15.15 2.10 36.07
N THR A 808 14.40 3.18 36.28
CA THR A 808 13.48 3.77 35.28
C THR A 808 14.03 5.06 34.67
N GLU A 809 15.03 5.67 35.29
CA GLU A 809 15.72 6.85 34.75
C GLU A 809 16.80 6.39 33.77
N GLU A 810 16.85 7.01 32.60
CA GLU A 810 17.72 6.58 31.50
C GLU A 810 19.20 6.64 31.90
N GLU A 811 19.64 7.73 32.54
CA GLU A 811 21.03 7.88 32.96
C GLU A 811 21.49 6.79 33.94
N GLN A 812 20.55 6.20 34.70
CA GLN A 812 20.84 5.10 35.61
C GLN A 812 20.94 3.76 34.87
N ARG A 813 20.16 3.56 33.79
CA ARG A 813 20.24 2.37 32.93
C ARG A 813 21.54 2.37 32.13
N GLU A 814 21.91 3.51 31.57
CA GLU A 814 23.20 3.72 30.91
C GLU A 814 24.38 3.38 31.83
N SER A 815 24.26 3.74 33.12
CA SER A 815 25.31 3.46 34.09
C SER A 815 25.59 1.96 34.31
N ILE A 816 24.72 1.07 33.84
CA ILE A 816 24.85 -0.39 33.96
C ILE A 816 24.77 -1.11 32.60
N GLU A 817 24.85 -0.39 31.47
CA GLU A 817 24.84 -0.99 30.14
C GLU A 817 25.92 -2.07 30.02
N HIS A 818 25.59 -3.21 29.42
CA HIS A 818 26.42 -4.42 29.31
C HIS A 818 26.83 -5.10 30.62
N MET A 819 26.50 -4.55 31.79
CA MET A 819 26.94 -5.16 33.04
C MET A 819 26.22 -6.48 33.28
N LEU A 820 26.97 -7.44 33.81
CA LEU A 820 26.42 -8.68 34.33
C LEU A 820 25.52 -8.34 35.52
N TYR A 821 24.24 -8.66 35.41
CA TYR A 821 23.18 -8.29 36.33
C TYR A 821 22.44 -9.52 36.86
N LEU A 822 22.18 -9.56 38.16
CA LEU A 822 21.29 -10.54 38.77
C LEU A 822 20.07 -9.81 39.34
N PRO A 823 18.93 -9.82 38.62
CA PRO A 823 17.68 -9.25 39.11
C PRO A 823 17.26 -9.79 40.48
N GLY A 824 16.66 -8.93 41.29
CA GLY A 824 16.05 -9.28 42.57
C GLY A 824 14.75 -10.07 42.41
N GLU A 825 14.27 -10.62 43.54
CA GLU A 825 12.93 -11.21 43.61
C GLU A 825 11.87 -10.11 43.44
N GLU A 826 10.80 -10.38 42.70
CA GLU A 826 9.64 -9.48 42.49
C GLU A 826 10.00 -8.12 41.84
N GLU A 827 11.11 -8.07 41.11
CA GLU A 827 11.56 -6.84 40.43
C GLU A 827 10.84 -6.56 39.12
N PHE A 828 10.45 -7.63 38.42
CA PHE A 828 9.78 -7.58 37.14
C PHE A 828 8.48 -8.37 37.18
N THR A 829 7.59 -8.06 36.25
CA THR A 829 6.39 -8.85 35.95
C THR A 829 6.27 -9.02 34.45
N VAL A 830 6.00 -10.23 33.96
CA VAL A 830 5.77 -10.46 32.53
C VAL A 830 4.56 -9.64 32.07
N THR A 831 4.74 -8.81 31.05
CA THR A 831 3.68 -7.95 30.49
C THR A 831 3.23 -8.37 29.10
N ASP A 832 4.11 -9.00 28.31
CA ASP A 832 3.78 -9.49 26.97
C ASP A 832 4.65 -10.72 26.62
N VAL A 833 4.09 -11.63 25.83
CA VAL A 833 4.74 -12.85 25.33
C VAL A 833 4.57 -13.02 23.81
N TYR A 834 4.08 -11.99 23.11
CA TYR A 834 3.77 -12.06 21.68
C TYR A 834 5.02 -12.34 20.84
N ALA A 835 6.11 -11.60 21.07
CA ALA A 835 7.37 -11.74 20.34
C ALA A 835 8.15 -13.03 20.68
N THR A 836 7.69 -13.83 21.65
CA THR A 836 8.39 -15.05 22.06
C THR A 836 8.48 -16.08 20.93
N ASN A 837 7.45 -16.17 20.07
CA ASN A 837 7.44 -17.11 18.94
C ASN A 837 8.14 -16.57 17.67
N GLN A 838 8.60 -15.32 17.70
CA GLN A 838 9.26 -14.67 16.58
C GLN A 838 10.74 -14.47 16.90
N TYR A 839 11.08 -13.78 18.00
CA TYR A 839 12.46 -13.42 18.34
C TYR A 839 12.96 -14.03 19.67
N GLY A 840 12.16 -14.88 20.32
CA GLY A 840 12.53 -15.43 21.64
C GLY A 840 12.48 -14.39 22.75
N GLU A 841 11.72 -13.31 22.57
CA GLU A 841 11.63 -12.20 23.52
C GLU A 841 10.40 -12.33 24.44
N VAL A 842 10.57 -11.95 25.70
CA VAL A 842 9.48 -11.83 26.69
C VAL A 842 9.50 -10.39 27.23
N ALA A 843 8.42 -9.63 27.06
CA ALA A 843 8.38 -8.29 27.62
C ALA A 843 8.08 -8.32 29.11
N LEU A 844 8.85 -7.57 29.88
CA LEU A 844 8.76 -7.39 31.31
C LEU A 844 8.37 -5.94 31.62
N ALA A 845 7.48 -5.77 32.60
CA ALA A 845 7.23 -4.51 33.27
C ALA A 845 8.12 -4.42 34.52
N ILE A 846 8.72 -3.26 34.76
CA ILE A 846 9.39 -2.97 36.04
C ILE A 846 8.32 -2.84 37.13
N GLY A 847 8.40 -3.70 38.15
CA GLY A 847 7.45 -3.77 39.26
C GLY A 847 6.61 -5.06 39.29
N ASP A 848 5.58 -5.06 40.14
CA ASP A 848 4.75 -6.21 40.50
C ASP A 848 3.42 -6.31 39.71
N GLU A 849 3.21 -5.46 38.69
CA GLU A 849 2.02 -5.45 37.85
C GLU A 849 2.39 -5.37 36.35
N PRO A 850 1.67 -6.07 35.46
CA PRO A 850 1.85 -5.91 34.02
C PRO A 850 1.35 -4.54 33.53
N LEU A 851 1.89 -4.07 32.40
CA LEU A 851 1.40 -2.87 31.73
C LEU A 851 0.03 -3.15 31.12
N GLN A 852 -0.99 -2.41 31.57
CA GLN A 852 -2.35 -2.53 31.03
C GLN A 852 -2.48 -1.72 29.74
N GLN A 853 -3.27 -2.21 28.78
CA GLN A 853 -3.58 -1.44 27.58
C GLN A 853 -4.52 -0.27 27.93
N ALA A 854 -4.37 0.89 27.27
CA ALA A 854 -5.18 2.05 27.57
C ALA A 854 -6.68 1.78 27.39
N GLY A 855 -7.05 0.98 26.37
CA GLY A 855 -8.43 0.60 26.09
C GLY A 855 -9.14 -0.15 27.23
N ASP A 856 -8.39 -0.79 28.13
CA ASP A 856 -8.95 -1.50 29.28
C ASP A 856 -9.48 -0.55 30.36
N ILE A 857 -8.94 0.67 30.43
CA ILE A 857 -9.14 1.58 31.56
C ILE A 857 -9.61 2.98 31.17
N MET A 858 -9.46 3.38 29.91
CA MET A 858 -9.87 4.70 29.41
C MET A 858 -10.35 4.65 27.95
N ARG A 859 -10.91 5.77 27.49
CA ARG A 859 -11.40 5.91 26.11
C ARG A 859 -10.26 6.37 25.18
N PRO A 860 -10.29 6.02 23.88
CA PRO A 860 -9.33 6.52 22.91
C PRO A 860 -9.27 8.06 22.86
N GLY A 861 -8.07 8.62 22.66
CA GLY A 861 -7.80 10.06 22.59
C GLY A 861 -6.42 10.42 23.18
N GLU A 862 -6.12 11.71 23.29
CA GLU A 862 -4.84 12.24 23.80
C GLU A 862 -4.42 11.66 25.17
N GLU A 863 -5.38 11.40 26.06
CA GLU A 863 -5.12 10.79 27.37
C GLU A 863 -4.67 9.33 27.27
N ALA A 864 -5.19 8.59 26.28
CA ALA A 864 -4.75 7.22 25.99
C ALA A 864 -3.35 7.19 25.37
N THR A 865 -3.05 8.11 24.45
CA THR A 865 -1.71 8.27 23.86
C THR A 865 -0.66 8.59 24.93
N ALA A 866 -0.92 9.61 25.77
CA ALA A 866 -0.03 9.97 26.87
C ALA A 866 0.13 8.84 27.90
N TYR A 867 -0.91 8.01 28.08
CA TYR A 867 -0.81 6.82 28.91
C TYR A 867 0.15 5.79 28.31
N TYR A 868 0.08 5.49 27.00
CA TYR A 868 1.01 4.58 26.35
C TYR A 868 2.45 5.08 26.44
N GLU A 869 2.69 6.36 26.11
CA GLU A 869 4.02 7.00 26.22
C GLU A 869 4.60 6.86 27.63
N SER A 870 3.79 7.09 28.67
CA SER A 870 4.24 6.98 30.07
C SER A 870 4.54 5.55 30.54
N ARG A 871 4.20 4.53 29.76
CA ARG A 871 4.37 3.11 30.13
C ARG A 871 5.48 2.41 29.36
N GLU A 872 5.88 2.92 28.20
CA GLU A 872 7.05 2.41 27.47
C GLU A 872 8.32 2.49 28.33
N GLU A 873 8.49 3.57 29.12
CA GLU A 873 9.60 3.71 30.05
C GLU A 873 9.69 2.59 31.11
N LEU A 874 8.61 1.85 31.36
CA LEU A 874 8.56 0.74 32.32
C LEU A 874 8.80 -0.63 31.66
N LYS A 875 8.93 -0.70 30.34
CA LYS A 875 9.10 -1.95 29.58
C LYS A 875 10.58 -2.30 29.44
N VAL A 876 10.92 -3.57 29.65
CA VAL A 876 12.25 -4.16 29.43
C VAL A 876 12.05 -5.53 28.77
N LEU A 877 12.86 -5.91 27.79
CA LEU A 877 12.74 -7.21 27.13
C LEU A 877 13.70 -8.22 27.77
N LEU A 878 13.21 -9.41 28.11
CA LEU A 878 14.06 -10.58 28.34
C LEU A 878 14.30 -11.25 26.99
N ASP A 879 15.57 -11.33 26.58
CA ASP A 879 15.98 -11.74 25.24
C ASP A 879 16.88 -12.98 25.33
N ASP A 880 16.67 -13.91 24.42
CA ASP A 880 17.32 -15.21 24.40
C ASP A 880 18.76 -15.19 23.84
N GLY A 881 19.20 -14.02 23.33
CA GLY A 881 20.54 -13.77 22.83
C GLY A 881 20.84 -14.40 21.47
N ARG A 882 19.83 -14.89 20.74
CA ARG A 882 20.01 -15.56 19.44
C ARG A 882 19.69 -14.69 18.24
N THR A 883 18.81 -13.70 18.41
CA THR A 883 18.22 -12.86 17.34
C THR A 883 17.58 -13.68 16.20
N THR A 884 17.23 -14.94 16.48
CA THR A 884 16.68 -15.87 15.48
C THR A 884 15.22 -15.52 15.23
N ASN A 885 14.83 -15.38 13.96
CA ASN A 885 13.41 -15.38 13.61
C ASN A 885 12.89 -16.83 13.54
N PHE A 886 12.22 -17.29 14.61
CA PHE A 886 11.71 -18.66 14.71
C PHE A 886 10.61 -18.99 13.68
N GLN A 887 9.96 -17.98 13.08
CA GLN A 887 8.99 -18.19 12.01
C GLN A 887 9.66 -18.65 10.70
N SER A 888 10.93 -18.27 10.47
CA SER A 888 11.71 -18.70 9.32
C SER A 888 12.60 -19.92 9.59
N THR A 889 12.77 -20.33 10.86
CA THR A 889 13.59 -21.47 11.29
C THR A 889 12.80 -22.48 12.16
N PRO A 890 11.69 -23.06 11.66
CA PRO A 890 10.70 -23.78 12.48
C PRO A 890 11.21 -25.06 13.17
N THR A 891 12.43 -25.51 12.86
CA THR A 891 13.03 -26.73 13.44
C THR A 891 13.87 -26.48 14.69
N GLU A 892 14.15 -25.22 15.04
CA GLU A 892 14.92 -24.89 16.24
C GLU A 892 14.02 -24.84 17.49
N PRO A 893 14.50 -25.29 18.66
CA PRO A 893 13.76 -25.12 19.90
C PRO A 893 13.53 -23.62 20.17
N MET A 894 12.26 -23.22 20.31
CA MET A 894 11.88 -21.88 20.73
C MET A 894 12.18 -21.71 22.22
N SER A 895 12.78 -20.58 22.57
CA SER A 895 13.14 -20.23 23.93
C SER A 895 11.90 -20.03 24.82
N TRP A 896 12.02 -20.35 26.11
CA TRP A 896 11.01 -20.10 27.16
C TRP A 896 9.69 -20.91 27.08
N LEU A 897 9.43 -21.61 25.98
CA LEU A 897 8.15 -22.30 25.76
C LEU A 897 8.18 -23.76 26.27
N THR A 898 7.84 -23.96 27.55
CA THR A 898 7.60 -25.31 28.13
C THR A 898 6.12 -25.61 28.37
N THR A 899 5.78 -26.90 28.45
CA THR A 899 4.41 -27.35 28.80
C THR A 899 4.17 -27.51 30.30
N GLU A 900 5.23 -27.52 31.11
CA GLU A 900 5.15 -27.71 32.57
C GLU A 900 5.22 -26.36 33.31
N GLU A 901 6.01 -25.41 32.81
CA GLU A 901 6.31 -24.10 33.39
C GLU A 901 6.15 -23.00 32.30
N PRO A 902 4.92 -22.69 31.88
CA PRO A 902 4.69 -21.71 30.82
C PRO A 902 4.88 -20.28 31.31
N VAL A 903 5.53 -19.44 30.50
CA VAL A 903 5.59 -17.98 30.69
C VAL A 903 4.20 -17.38 30.50
N ARG A 904 3.76 -16.53 31.43
CA ARG A 904 2.42 -15.94 31.42
C ARG A 904 2.47 -14.48 31.81
N VAL A 905 1.67 -13.66 31.13
CA VAL A 905 1.42 -12.28 31.56
C VAL A 905 0.93 -12.26 33.01
N GLY A 906 1.53 -11.40 33.83
CA GLY A 906 1.32 -11.31 35.27
C GLY A 906 2.17 -12.25 36.12
N ALA A 907 3.01 -13.11 35.53
CA ALA A 907 3.96 -13.93 36.29
C ALA A 907 5.21 -13.13 36.64
N ALA A 908 5.73 -13.30 37.86
CA ALA A 908 7.03 -12.78 38.25
C ALA A 908 8.13 -13.76 37.76
N PRO A 909 9.12 -13.30 36.97
CA PRO A 909 10.33 -14.07 36.70
C PRO A 909 11.26 -14.04 37.94
N VAL A 910 11.89 -15.17 38.22
CA VAL A 910 12.91 -15.36 39.26
C VAL A 910 14.20 -15.78 38.58
N PHE A 911 15.13 -14.83 38.47
CA PHE A 911 16.42 -15.05 37.84
C PHE A 911 17.32 -15.86 38.79
N THR A 912 17.68 -17.08 38.37
CA THR A 912 18.63 -17.95 39.08
C THR A 912 20.03 -17.90 38.50
N GLU A 913 20.14 -17.40 37.26
CA GLU A 913 21.37 -17.07 36.58
C GLU A 913 21.40 -15.58 36.21
N PRO A 914 22.59 -14.96 36.13
CA PRO A 914 22.71 -13.56 35.75
C PRO A 914 22.46 -13.37 34.24
N VAL A 915 22.05 -12.16 33.89
CA VAL A 915 21.82 -11.66 32.53
C VAL A 915 22.73 -10.48 32.24
N VAL A 916 22.79 -10.04 30.99
CA VAL A 916 23.48 -8.83 30.55
C VAL A 916 22.44 -7.76 30.28
N VAL A 917 22.59 -6.60 30.91
CA VAL A 917 21.79 -5.41 30.53
C VAL A 917 22.28 -4.94 29.17
N ALA A 918 21.40 -4.68 28.22
CA ALA A 918 21.76 -4.15 26.90
C ALA A 918 20.70 -3.15 26.44
N TYR A 919 21.08 -2.28 25.51
CA TYR A 919 20.16 -1.44 24.76
C TYR A 919 20.30 -1.78 23.28
N SER A 920 19.20 -1.99 22.56
CA SER A 920 19.22 -2.07 21.10
C SER A 920 17.81 -2.06 20.52
N PHE A 921 17.68 -1.51 19.31
CA PHE A 921 16.39 -1.36 18.60
C PHE A 921 15.36 -0.63 19.46
N ASP A 922 15.77 0.51 20.02
CA ASP A 922 14.95 1.38 20.88
C ASP A 922 14.33 0.69 22.11
N ALA A 923 14.99 -0.34 22.63
CA ALA A 923 14.54 -1.09 23.80
C ALA A 923 15.69 -1.48 24.74
N TRP A 924 15.43 -1.36 26.04
CA TRP A 924 16.26 -1.97 27.09
C TRP A 924 15.98 -3.47 27.18
N ARG A 925 17.06 -4.25 27.26
CA ARG A 925 17.05 -5.71 27.17
C ARG A 925 17.86 -6.35 28.30
N LEU A 926 17.46 -7.56 28.65
CA LEU A 926 18.15 -8.48 29.52
C LEU A 926 18.53 -9.70 28.69
N ASN A 927 19.72 -9.69 28.10
CA ASN A 927 20.23 -10.80 27.30
C ASN A 927 20.73 -11.91 28.22
N THR A 928 20.44 -13.16 27.88
CA THR A 928 21.13 -14.30 28.48
C THR A 928 22.65 -14.19 28.27
N THR A 929 23.47 -14.79 29.15
CA THR A 929 24.94 -14.71 28.98
C THR A 929 25.48 -15.58 27.83
N THR A 930 24.65 -16.46 27.28
CA THR A 930 24.94 -17.25 26.08
C THR A 930 23.64 -17.50 25.32
N PRO A 931 23.67 -17.61 23.98
CA PRO A 931 22.50 -17.93 23.17
C PRO A 931 21.70 -19.10 23.76
N TRP A 932 20.41 -18.89 23.98
CA TRP A 932 19.56 -19.86 24.65
C TRP A 932 19.03 -20.91 23.67
N GLU A 933 19.76 -22.00 23.52
CA GLU A 933 19.49 -23.02 22.50
C GLU A 933 18.44 -24.08 22.93
N SER A 934 17.65 -23.81 23.98
CA SER A 934 16.70 -24.77 24.55
C SER A 934 15.30 -24.18 24.77
N ALA A 935 14.28 -25.02 24.86
CA ALA A 935 12.95 -24.59 25.28
C ALA A 935 12.78 -24.51 26.81
N GLU A 936 13.78 -24.97 27.57
CA GLU A 936 13.76 -24.94 29.04
C GLU A 936 13.87 -23.50 29.55
N THR A 937 13.52 -23.27 30.82
CA THR A 937 13.60 -21.97 31.50
C THR A 937 14.71 -21.95 32.56
N ASP A 938 15.64 -22.91 32.52
CA ASP A 938 16.75 -23.11 33.47
C ASP A 938 17.68 -21.90 33.57
N GLY A 939 17.35 -20.94 34.45
CA GLY A 939 18.06 -19.66 34.59
C GLY A 939 17.13 -18.49 34.88
N VAL A 940 15.86 -18.61 34.46
CA VAL A 940 14.76 -17.69 34.79
C VAL A 940 13.50 -18.50 35.08
N ASP A 941 13.21 -18.73 36.37
CA ASP A 941 12.02 -19.47 36.78
C ASP A 941 10.80 -18.54 36.75
N PHE A 942 9.75 -18.88 36.01
CA PHE A 942 8.52 -18.09 36.01
C PHE A 942 7.53 -18.62 37.06
N GLU A 943 6.97 -17.73 37.88
CA GLU A 943 5.92 -18.14 38.82
C GLU A 943 4.71 -18.69 38.05
N ASN A 944 4.25 -19.88 38.45
CA ASN A 944 2.96 -20.38 37.98
C ASN A 944 1.82 -19.67 38.72
N THR A 945 1.37 -18.54 38.17
CA THR A 945 0.25 -17.75 38.68
C THR A 945 -1.13 -18.39 38.44
N ARG A 946 -1.21 -19.63 37.94
CA ARG A 946 -2.48 -20.33 37.75
C ARG A 946 -3.08 -20.70 39.10
N GLN A 947 -4.25 -20.14 39.39
CA GLN A 947 -5.07 -20.61 40.49
C GLN A 947 -5.85 -21.87 40.07
N ASP A 948 -5.96 -22.85 40.96
CA ASP A 948 -6.81 -24.05 40.75
C ASP A 948 -8.31 -23.68 40.63
N THR A 949 -8.71 -22.57 41.24
CA THR A 949 -10.07 -22.01 41.20
C THR A 949 -10.00 -20.48 41.30
N PRO A 950 -10.86 -19.72 40.61
CA PRO A 950 -10.91 -18.26 40.73
C PRO A 950 -11.17 -17.77 42.16
N ASP A 951 -10.62 -16.61 42.51
CA ASP A 951 -10.88 -15.95 43.79
C ASP A 951 -12.37 -15.61 44.01
N GLU A 952 -12.83 -15.70 45.27
CA GLU A 952 -14.20 -15.36 45.63
C GLU A 952 -14.41 -13.84 45.62
N VAL A 953 -14.93 -13.30 44.51
CA VAL A 953 -15.26 -11.87 44.36
C VAL A 953 -16.62 -11.47 44.96
N GLY A 954 -17.40 -12.45 45.44
CA GLY A 954 -18.75 -12.30 45.98
C GLY A 954 -19.83 -12.16 44.90
N GLY A 955 -20.99 -12.80 45.11
CA GLY A 955 -22.11 -12.80 44.15
C GLY A 955 -23.02 -14.01 44.32
N ASP A 956 -24.19 -13.98 43.68
CA ASP A 956 -25.14 -15.11 43.65
C ASP A 956 -25.03 -15.94 42.35
N VAL A 957 -24.21 -15.51 41.38
CA VAL A 957 -24.02 -16.15 40.07
C VAL A 957 -22.54 -16.11 39.67
N GLN A 958 -22.04 -17.21 39.10
CA GLN A 958 -20.70 -17.29 38.50
C GLN A 958 -20.80 -17.24 36.97
N VAL A 959 -20.13 -16.27 36.34
CA VAL A 959 -20.12 -16.08 34.89
C VAL A 959 -18.68 -16.16 34.38
N SER A 960 -18.48 -16.83 33.25
CA SER A 960 -17.20 -16.84 32.52
C SER A 960 -17.43 -16.55 31.04
N THR A 961 -16.44 -15.95 30.39
CA THR A 961 -16.39 -15.73 28.94
C THR A 961 -15.12 -16.36 28.41
N PHE A 962 -15.24 -17.12 27.33
CA PHE A 962 -14.12 -17.84 26.71
C PHE A 962 -14.02 -17.46 25.24
N ASN A 963 -12.84 -16.95 24.87
CA ASN A 963 -12.38 -17.08 23.50
C ASN A 963 -11.91 -18.52 23.30
N VAL A 964 -12.58 -19.26 22.41
CA VAL A 964 -12.27 -20.68 22.15
C VAL A 964 -11.27 -20.89 21.01
N LEU A 965 -10.66 -19.80 20.52
CA LEU A 965 -9.59 -19.79 19.50
C LEU A 965 -9.96 -20.62 18.27
N ASN A 966 -10.98 -20.14 17.54
CA ASN A 966 -11.54 -20.77 16.34
C ASN A 966 -11.94 -22.25 16.54
N TYR A 967 -12.89 -22.53 17.44
CA TYR A 967 -13.44 -23.89 17.61
C TYR A 967 -14.44 -24.22 16.51
N PHE A 968 -13.97 -24.89 15.47
CA PHE A 968 -14.68 -25.15 14.23
C PHE A 968 -14.77 -26.65 14.00
N THR A 969 -15.99 -27.13 13.74
CA THR A 969 -16.30 -28.55 13.57
C THR A 969 -16.12 -29.00 12.13
N THR A 970 -16.07 -28.07 11.16
CA THR A 970 -15.66 -28.36 9.79
C THR A 970 -14.13 -28.49 9.68
N LEU A 971 -13.67 -29.62 9.13
CA LEU A 971 -12.24 -29.97 9.05
C LEU A 971 -11.58 -29.48 7.76
N GLY A 972 -10.36 -28.96 7.88
CA GLY A 972 -9.54 -28.56 6.73
C GLY A 972 -9.20 -29.70 5.78
N GLU A 973 -8.90 -30.90 6.29
CA GLU A 973 -8.50 -32.07 5.50
C GLU A 973 -9.61 -32.58 4.57
N ASP A 974 -10.86 -32.34 4.96
CA ASP A 974 -12.06 -32.74 4.22
C ASP A 974 -12.53 -31.65 3.24
N THR A 975 -11.91 -30.46 3.28
CA THR A 975 -12.35 -29.28 2.55
C THR A 975 -11.38 -28.95 1.40
N PRO A 976 -11.83 -29.05 0.13
CA PRO A 976 -10.96 -28.78 -1.03
C PRO A 976 -10.39 -27.36 -1.02
N GLY A 977 -9.10 -27.24 -1.33
CA GLY A 977 -8.39 -25.96 -1.41
C GLY A 977 -7.77 -25.53 -0.09
N CYS A 978 -8.23 -26.04 1.05
CA CYS A 978 -7.63 -25.72 2.34
C CYS A 978 -6.16 -26.18 2.42
N GLU A 979 -5.33 -25.32 2.98
CA GLU A 979 -3.92 -25.57 3.26
C GLU A 979 -3.69 -25.60 4.77
N PRO A 980 -2.92 -26.58 5.29
CA PRO A 980 -2.60 -26.63 6.71
C PRO A 980 -1.38 -25.78 7.09
N TYR A 981 -1.36 -25.29 8.33
CA TYR A 981 -0.09 -25.21 9.05
C TYR A 981 0.38 -26.63 9.39
N THR A 982 1.64 -26.92 9.09
CA THR A 982 2.23 -28.24 9.36
C THR A 982 3.06 -28.22 10.63
N ASP A 983 2.94 -29.26 11.46
CA ASP A 983 3.85 -29.51 12.57
C ASP A 983 5.26 -29.93 12.09
N LEU A 984 6.17 -30.13 13.04
CA LEU A 984 7.55 -30.58 12.80
C LEU A 984 7.66 -31.92 12.04
N ASP A 985 6.62 -32.75 12.12
CA ASP A 985 6.54 -34.04 11.44
C ASP A 985 5.86 -33.92 10.06
N GLY A 986 5.44 -32.72 9.67
CA GLY A 986 4.76 -32.41 8.42
C GLY A 986 3.27 -32.74 8.43
N ASN A 987 2.66 -33.01 9.59
CA ASN A 987 1.23 -33.25 9.70
C ASN A 987 0.50 -31.91 9.79
N GLY A 988 -0.63 -31.78 9.09
CA GLY A 988 -1.47 -30.59 9.24
C GLY A 988 -2.09 -30.51 10.63
N THR A 989 -2.23 -29.30 11.16
CA THR A 989 -2.72 -29.05 12.53
C THR A 989 -3.94 -28.14 12.57
N THR A 990 -3.88 -26.99 11.89
CA THR A 990 -4.98 -26.04 11.73
C THR A 990 -4.94 -25.48 10.30
N VAL A 991 -6.07 -24.99 9.80
CA VAL A 991 -6.12 -24.36 8.48
C VAL A 991 -5.33 -23.05 8.49
N ARG A 992 -4.36 -22.93 7.57
CA ARG A 992 -3.56 -21.72 7.32
C ARG A 992 -4.25 -20.78 6.35
N GLY A 993 -4.80 -21.34 5.26
CA GLY A 993 -5.36 -20.56 4.17
C GLY A 993 -5.81 -21.46 3.02
N GLY A 994 -5.95 -20.89 1.82
CA GLY A 994 -6.43 -21.60 0.63
C GLY A 994 -7.94 -21.91 0.62
N CYS A 995 -8.64 -21.60 1.71
CA CYS A 995 -10.09 -21.70 1.84
C CYS A 995 -10.61 -20.79 2.97
N ASP A 996 -11.93 -20.69 3.12
CA ASP A 996 -12.59 -19.85 4.13
C ASP A 996 -12.55 -20.43 5.55
N LEU A 997 -12.13 -21.70 5.73
CA LEU A 997 -12.03 -22.32 7.05
C LEU A 997 -10.82 -21.79 7.82
N ARG A 998 -10.96 -21.65 9.15
CA ARG A 998 -9.88 -21.22 10.08
C ARG A 998 -9.66 -22.20 11.24
N GLY A 999 -10.23 -23.40 11.11
CA GLY A 999 -10.38 -24.40 12.16
C GLY A 999 -9.37 -25.54 12.16
N ALA A 1000 -9.68 -26.59 12.93
CA ALA A 1000 -8.89 -27.81 13.01
C ALA A 1000 -8.62 -28.41 11.62
N TRP A 1001 -7.38 -28.87 11.38
CA TRP A 1001 -7.03 -29.51 10.11
C TRP A 1001 -7.72 -30.87 9.98
N GLY A 1002 -7.52 -31.77 10.94
CA GLY A 1002 -8.14 -33.10 10.92
C GLY A 1002 -8.90 -33.47 12.19
N ALA A 1003 -9.52 -34.64 12.18
CA ALA A 1003 -10.37 -35.10 13.28
C ALA A 1003 -9.60 -35.23 14.61
N ASP A 1004 -8.33 -35.66 14.55
CA ASP A 1004 -7.46 -35.78 15.72
C ASP A 1004 -7.11 -34.38 16.31
N ASP A 1005 -7.06 -33.35 15.48
CA ASP A 1005 -6.82 -31.96 15.91
C ASP A 1005 -8.06 -31.36 16.55
N LEU A 1006 -9.23 -31.62 15.97
CA LEU A 1006 -10.52 -31.22 16.53
C LEU A 1006 -10.74 -31.88 17.90
N GLU A 1007 -10.50 -33.18 18.05
CA GLU A 1007 -10.63 -33.87 19.34
C GLU A 1007 -9.67 -33.29 20.39
N ARG A 1008 -8.43 -32.97 19.98
CA ARG A 1008 -7.43 -32.36 20.84
C ARG A 1008 -7.82 -30.94 21.28
N GLN A 1009 -8.37 -30.13 20.38
CA GLN A 1009 -8.86 -28.78 20.69
C GLN A 1009 -10.09 -28.85 21.61
N GLN A 1010 -11.08 -29.66 21.23
CA GLN A 1010 -12.35 -29.84 21.96
C GLN A 1010 -12.12 -30.28 23.40
N SER A 1011 -11.31 -31.33 23.60
CA SER A 1011 -11.02 -31.85 24.95
C SER A 1011 -10.41 -30.78 25.86
N LYS A 1012 -9.48 -29.98 25.34
CA LYS A 1012 -8.86 -28.87 26.09
C LYS A 1012 -9.87 -27.78 26.44
N ILE A 1013 -10.73 -27.37 25.49
CA ILE A 1013 -11.75 -26.35 25.72
C ILE A 1013 -12.76 -26.81 26.76
N VAL A 1014 -13.28 -28.04 26.62
CA VAL A 1014 -14.27 -28.61 27.55
C VAL A 1014 -13.69 -28.73 28.96
N ASP A 1015 -12.45 -29.21 29.09
CA ASP A 1015 -11.75 -29.29 30.38
C ASP A 1015 -11.57 -27.89 31.00
N ALA A 1016 -11.21 -26.88 30.20
CA ALA A 1016 -11.05 -25.50 30.65
C ALA A 1016 -12.37 -24.87 31.13
N ILE A 1017 -13.44 -24.96 30.32
CA ILE A 1017 -14.76 -24.44 30.66
C ILE A 1017 -15.28 -25.12 31.93
N SER A 1018 -15.22 -26.46 31.97
CA SER A 1018 -15.69 -27.26 33.11
C SER A 1018 -14.90 -26.97 34.39
N GLY A 1019 -13.60 -26.68 34.26
CA GLY A 1019 -12.72 -26.32 35.38
C GLY A 1019 -13.12 -25.03 36.10
N THR A 1020 -13.78 -24.08 35.42
CA THR A 1020 -14.20 -22.81 36.05
C THR A 1020 -15.30 -22.96 37.09
N GLY A 1021 -16.14 -23.98 36.94
CA GLY A 1021 -17.38 -24.11 37.72
C GLY A 1021 -18.42 -23.01 37.47
N ALA A 1022 -18.27 -22.21 36.40
CA ALA A 1022 -19.22 -21.15 36.08
C ALA A 1022 -20.63 -21.69 35.82
N GLU A 1023 -21.64 -20.93 36.24
CA GLU A 1023 -23.05 -21.25 36.01
C GLU A 1023 -23.54 -20.72 34.66
N VAL A 1024 -22.89 -19.68 34.12
CA VAL A 1024 -23.14 -19.09 32.82
C VAL A 1024 -21.81 -18.95 32.08
N VAL A 1025 -21.75 -19.48 30.86
CA VAL A 1025 -20.55 -19.44 30.00
C VAL A 1025 -20.92 -18.70 28.71
N GLY A 1026 -20.19 -17.64 28.40
CA GLY A 1026 -20.20 -17.00 27.08
C GLY A 1026 -19.04 -17.52 26.24
N LEU A 1027 -19.28 -17.75 24.95
CA LEU A 1027 -18.28 -18.24 24.00
C LEU A 1027 -18.07 -17.19 22.89
N THR A 1028 -16.83 -17.00 22.48
CA THR A 1028 -16.42 -16.16 21.34
C THR A 1028 -15.46 -16.95 20.45
N GLU A 1029 -15.45 -16.67 19.15
CA GLU A 1029 -14.71 -17.45 18.12
C GLU A 1029 -15.18 -18.91 17.99
N ILE A 1030 -16.49 -19.14 18.11
CA ILE A 1030 -17.12 -20.39 17.69
C ILE A 1030 -17.46 -20.30 16.19
N GLU A 1031 -17.36 -21.42 15.48
CA GLU A 1031 -17.76 -21.46 14.07
C GLU A 1031 -19.20 -21.00 13.87
N ASN A 1032 -19.39 -20.14 12.87
CA ASN A 1032 -20.71 -19.86 12.34
C ASN A 1032 -21.12 -20.97 11.37
N SER A 1033 -21.51 -22.13 11.90
CA SER A 1033 -21.83 -23.34 11.12
C SER A 1033 -22.88 -23.07 10.02
N ALA A 1034 -23.78 -22.10 10.23
CA ALA A 1034 -24.75 -21.67 9.21
C ALA A 1034 -24.10 -21.09 7.94
N ARG A 1035 -22.98 -20.36 8.09
CA ARG A 1035 -22.20 -19.79 6.98
C ARG A 1035 -21.53 -20.87 6.12
N LEU A 1036 -21.36 -22.07 6.68
CA LEU A 1036 -20.79 -23.24 6.01
C LEU A 1036 -21.87 -24.20 5.48
N GLY A 1037 -23.15 -23.84 5.57
CA GLY A 1037 -24.28 -24.67 5.14
C GLY A 1037 -24.60 -25.82 6.09
N GLU A 1038 -24.06 -25.81 7.30
CA GLU A 1038 -24.35 -26.77 8.36
C GLU A 1038 -25.55 -26.31 9.22
N GLU A 1039 -26.00 -27.14 10.18
CA GLU A 1039 -27.07 -26.72 11.09
C GLU A 1039 -26.59 -25.53 11.94
N ALA A 1040 -27.42 -24.48 12.06
CA ALA A 1040 -27.07 -23.32 12.88
C ALA A 1040 -26.77 -23.75 14.33
N ASP A 1041 -25.74 -23.14 14.92
CA ASP A 1041 -25.19 -23.48 16.24
C ASP A 1041 -24.66 -24.93 16.37
N GLU A 1042 -24.41 -25.67 15.28
CA GLU A 1042 -23.86 -27.03 15.33
C GLU A 1042 -22.56 -27.08 16.14
N ALA A 1043 -21.59 -26.22 15.86
CA ALA A 1043 -20.33 -26.20 16.59
C ALA A 1043 -20.54 -25.92 18.09
N THR A 1044 -21.45 -25.00 18.43
CA THR A 1044 -21.82 -24.73 19.83
C THR A 1044 -22.49 -25.95 20.47
N ALA A 1045 -23.40 -26.61 19.77
CA ALA A 1045 -24.09 -27.80 20.26
C ALA A 1045 -23.13 -28.99 20.44
N THR A 1046 -22.18 -29.15 19.52
CA THR A 1046 -21.13 -30.17 19.58
C THR A 1046 -20.20 -29.93 20.76
N LEU A 1047 -19.78 -28.69 21.01
CA LEU A 1047 -18.99 -28.33 22.18
C LEU A 1047 -19.74 -28.54 23.49
N VAL A 1048 -21.05 -28.24 23.54
CA VAL A 1048 -21.91 -28.46 24.73
C VAL A 1048 -22.18 -29.95 24.99
N ALA A 1049 -22.22 -30.76 23.93
CA ALA A 1049 -22.45 -32.20 24.03
C ALA A 1049 -21.21 -32.98 24.52
N ALA A 1050 -20.04 -32.46 24.19
CA ALA A 1050 -18.73 -32.94 24.64
C ALA A 1050 -18.56 -32.76 26.15
#